data_AF-A0A845Y4V3-F1
#
_entry.id   AF-A0A845Y4V3-F1
#
_cell.length_a   1.000
_cell.length_b   1.000
_cell.length_c   1.000
_cell.angle_alpha   90.00
_cell.angle_beta   90.00
_cell.angle_gamma   90.00
#
_symmetry.space_group_name_H-M   'P 1'
#
loop_
_entity.id
_entity.type
_entity.pdbx_description
1 polymer ?
#
loop_
_entity_poly.entity_id
_entity_poly.type
_entity_poly.pdbx_seq_one_letter_code
_entity_poly.pdbx_strand_id
1 'polypeptide(L)'
;MLNGNLEVENLATAIPMVETAQLNANLPEPDWHQTTASLSRFAYQHQYEGAMVLESPLSKFRITLLDWKASALLNLLAQPQSLGKLNIFPDLSPEIIQQFLHLLWTTNFLTIEPEPLSLQLWEFHNLLFHSRSRSGRHNYPTVYIDKFIDKLPQFPVVKPPMSDKIIPLPQPNLQVIIQGDFTLTQAIETRKSIREYNDTHPITLEQLSELLYRTARVKETSRLEDKIDEVLEYDFEEQSNRPYPGGGAMYELEIYPVVRHSEGLEAGLYHYDPLNHQLEKITDNNPDVVTLIKDAHLASGEEGIPQVLLVITARFGRLFWKYRSVGYTLVLKHVGVLHQNLYLVATNMGLAPCALGGGDSDLFARATGLDYVEESSVGEFILGSLPNPDSPTATEASASCVQPTEPQSTSDITSITASVGFPASTQPTKFATAEIAPSENKPTILHPHDLDDRIPGLTNLRNQTLGDPRITIVILDGNPDHELSCFQGANISKVFPYWHDTPQPIYPEDYATFREIDNSGIKGEEKQKKLKAALPKPILNRIQGDNHVCHITSTIIGQENTPSPGIAPNCRVINIPINTTGKEEEFISVLNLARAFELALDLGANIIHCAACRPTQTGEGEDLLTQAVKKCQENNILIVAPAGNNKGECWCIPAVLPGTLAVGAIKDEGKPFKFSNWGGNYQIDGIMAPGENILGAQPATEEPKRKKGTSMAAPVMTGICSLLMSLQLQQGKEVDAEAIRAALLNTATPCNPDEVEEPERCLRGVVNLLGAMNLLFGQPSVTISFAGDRVTRTENSGYSAATVIPQVQGAGEAGGVEGAGGAEGAEGAGEAGGVGEAGGAGGVEGAVIVTDSLCISQSTAALVTPSAKVESQTSSVTASTAHSGIVYALGTLGYDFGSEARRDSFKQLMSAVDIDGSIVPANPYDARQMVDYLDQNRDEARSLIWTLNMDLTPIYAIEPKGSFAAEVYEMLLLMLNGQTEAQDSDEFVERISIPALRTNRTVELFSGQIVPVITLRDLRGMYGWKVNTLVNAALATVAEEIQEVPQEDLHRCLASFLNRVYYDLRNLGQTSRDRALNFAATNTFQATSTFAEAIASGRELDTIEVDKSPYCRINSDCWDVKLKFFDPENSRRSCKVFRFTIDVSDRIPVTLGNVKSWSVPI
;
A
#
# COMPACT_ATOMS: atom_id res chain seq x y z
N MET A 1 11.40 39.81 -17.25
CA MET A 1 12.46 39.83 -16.20
C MET A 1 11.79 40.18 -14.89
N LEU A 2 12.05 39.46 -13.80
CA LEU A 2 11.71 39.90 -12.43
C LEU A 2 12.48 39.13 -11.32
N ASN A 3 13.72 38.70 -11.60
CA ASN A 3 14.63 38.12 -10.61
C ASN A 3 15.46 39.23 -9.95
N GLY A 4 14.80 40.12 -9.21
CA GLY A 4 15.44 41.21 -8.47
C GLY A 4 14.72 41.45 -7.16
N ASN A 5 15.47 41.85 -6.14
CA ASN A 5 14.88 42.28 -4.87
C ASN A 5 13.96 43.49 -5.12
N LEU A 6 12.79 43.55 -4.48
CA LEU A 6 12.06 44.81 -4.40
C LEU A 6 12.67 45.63 -3.28
N GLU A 7 13.07 46.86 -3.61
CA GLU A 7 13.62 47.84 -2.69
C GLU A 7 12.67 49.05 -2.64
N VAL A 8 12.29 49.44 -1.43
CA VAL A 8 11.56 50.69 -1.16
C VAL A 8 12.59 51.66 -0.58
N GLU A 9 12.80 52.77 -1.28
CA GLU A 9 13.98 53.64 -1.14
C GLU A 9 14.36 53.93 0.32
N ASN A 10 15.53 53.43 0.73
CA ASN A 10 16.11 53.57 2.08
C ASN A 10 15.24 53.05 3.25
N LEU A 11 14.12 52.37 3.00
CA LEU A 11 13.16 51.95 4.02
C LEU A 11 13.15 50.42 4.24
N ALA A 12 13.08 49.64 3.15
CA ALA A 12 13.00 48.17 3.24
C ALA A 12 13.39 47.46 1.94
N THR A 13 13.83 46.19 2.04
CA THR A 13 14.17 45.34 0.89
C THR A 13 13.60 43.93 1.06
N ALA A 14 12.79 43.45 0.12
CA ALA A 14 12.30 42.07 0.11
C ALA A 14 13.29 41.13 -0.60
N ILE A 15 13.73 40.10 0.13
CA ILE A 15 14.67 39.07 -0.32
C ILE A 15 13.91 37.74 -0.43
N PRO A 16 13.92 37.06 -1.59
CA PRO A 16 13.32 35.74 -1.72
C PRO A 16 14.09 34.68 -0.90
N MET A 17 13.38 33.91 -0.08
CA MET A 17 13.98 32.82 0.71
C MET A 17 14.02 31.47 -0.03
N VAL A 18 13.37 31.34 -1.18
CA VAL A 18 13.32 30.11 -1.99
C VAL A 18 13.17 30.44 -3.47
N GLU A 19 13.61 29.55 -4.37
CA GLU A 19 13.52 29.73 -5.82
C GLU A 19 12.07 29.86 -6.33
N THR A 20 11.11 29.26 -5.62
CA THR A 20 9.68 29.36 -5.93
C THR A 20 9.00 30.59 -5.31
N ALA A 21 9.76 31.57 -4.83
CA ALA A 21 9.25 32.86 -4.39
C ALA A 21 8.89 33.73 -5.61
N GLN A 22 7.62 34.08 -5.72
CA GLN A 22 7.10 34.99 -6.75
C GLN A 22 6.25 36.05 -6.05
N LEU A 23 6.32 37.28 -6.54
CA LEU A 23 5.43 38.36 -6.14
C LEU A 23 4.03 38.02 -6.66
N ASN A 24 2.99 38.22 -5.85
CA ASN A 24 1.63 37.88 -6.26
C ASN A 24 1.02 38.96 -7.15
N ALA A 25 1.57 39.10 -8.37
CA ALA A 25 1.27 40.17 -9.34
C ALA A 25 -0.17 40.15 -9.90
N ASN A 26 -0.95 39.12 -9.59
CA ASN A 26 -2.37 39.01 -9.94
C ASN A 26 -3.31 39.52 -8.83
N LEU A 27 -2.79 39.91 -7.66
CA LEU A 27 -3.59 40.62 -6.67
C LEU A 27 -3.89 42.04 -7.18
N PRO A 28 -5.16 42.50 -7.18
CA PRO A 28 -5.44 43.91 -7.41
C PRO A 28 -4.77 44.76 -6.33
N GLU A 29 -4.26 45.93 -6.71
CA GLU A 29 -3.76 46.91 -5.74
C GLU A 29 -4.96 47.55 -5.00
N PRO A 30 -5.03 47.45 -3.65
CA PRO A 30 -6.09 48.09 -2.89
C PRO A 30 -5.95 49.62 -2.92
N ASP A 31 -7.07 50.36 -2.92
CA ASP A 31 -7.02 51.78 -2.61
C ASP A 31 -6.69 51.95 -1.12
N TRP A 32 -5.41 52.13 -0.82
CA TRP A 32 -4.91 52.25 0.54
C TRP A 32 -5.54 53.39 1.36
N HIS A 33 -6.18 54.40 0.74
CA HIS A 33 -6.92 55.42 1.49
C HIS A 33 -8.26 54.91 2.03
N GLN A 34 -8.93 54.01 1.29
CA GLN A 34 -10.24 53.47 1.61
C GLN A 34 -10.17 52.09 2.28
N THR A 35 -9.34 51.18 1.73
CA THR A 35 -9.11 49.85 2.28
C THR A 35 -8.48 49.94 3.67
N THR A 36 -9.07 49.21 4.61
CA THR A 36 -8.50 49.03 5.95
C THR A 36 -7.69 47.74 5.95
N ALA A 37 -6.41 47.83 6.30
CA ALA A 37 -5.47 46.72 6.33
C ALA A 37 -4.81 46.60 7.71
N SER A 38 -4.45 45.38 8.10
CA SER A 38 -3.57 45.09 9.23
C SER A 38 -2.37 44.25 8.79
N LEU A 39 -1.33 44.28 9.61
CA LEU A 39 -0.25 43.29 9.58
C LEU A 39 -0.84 41.91 9.89
N SER A 40 -0.44 40.87 9.16
CA SER A 40 -0.83 39.50 9.44
C SER A 40 -0.30 39.09 10.83
N ARG A 41 -1.12 38.43 11.65
CA ARG A 41 -0.72 37.94 12.98
C ARG A 41 0.39 36.89 12.95
N PHE A 42 0.74 36.39 11.77
CA PHE A 42 1.87 35.48 11.55
C PHE A 42 3.17 36.21 11.17
N ALA A 43 3.13 37.51 10.90
CA ALA A 43 4.32 38.31 10.65
C ALA A 43 5.01 38.71 11.96
N TYR A 44 6.33 38.53 12.03
CA TYR A 44 7.14 38.82 13.21
C TYR A 44 8.44 39.51 12.84
N GLN A 45 8.89 40.42 13.71
CA GLN A 45 10.18 41.08 13.58
C GLN A 45 11.23 40.38 14.45
N HIS A 46 12.44 40.17 13.92
CA HIS A 46 13.58 39.70 14.71
C HIS A 46 14.92 40.20 14.15
N GLN A 47 16.00 39.96 14.89
CA GLN A 47 17.36 40.18 14.39
C GLN A 47 17.79 38.99 13.52
N TYR A 48 18.41 39.27 12.38
CA TYR A 48 19.03 38.28 11.51
C TYR A 48 20.27 38.90 10.84
N GLU A 49 21.42 38.23 10.94
CA GLU A 49 22.72 38.65 10.34
C GLU A 49 23.12 40.12 10.61
N GLY A 50 22.70 40.67 11.76
CA GLY A 50 23.01 42.05 12.16
C GLY A 50 21.96 43.11 11.77
N ALA A 51 21.00 42.75 10.92
CA ALA A 51 19.87 43.61 10.56
C ALA A 51 18.58 43.25 11.33
N MET A 52 17.62 44.16 11.36
CA MET A 52 16.24 43.83 11.70
C MET A 52 15.51 43.34 10.45
N VAL A 53 14.79 42.22 10.57
CA VAL A 53 14.04 41.62 9.47
C VAL A 53 12.61 41.33 9.90
N LEU A 54 11.68 41.42 8.94
CA LEU A 54 10.31 40.95 9.06
C LEU A 54 10.18 39.63 8.30
N GLU A 55 9.69 38.59 8.98
CA GLU A 55 9.40 37.28 8.41
C GLU A 55 7.97 36.85 8.71
N SER A 56 7.48 35.89 7.92
CA SER A 56 6.19 35.22 8.13
C SER A 56 6.30 33.77 7.66
N PRO A 57 5.58 32.82 8.28
CA PRO A 57 5.43 31.47 7.74
C PRO A 57 4.53 31.44 6.48
N LEU A 58 3.67 32.45 6.28
CA LEU A 58 2.80 32.58 5.10
C LEU A 58 3.56 33.15 3.89
N SER A 59 4.60 33.95 4.11
CA SER A 59 5.46 34.48 3.04
C SER A 59 6.54 33.50 2.58
N LYS A 60 7.07 33.74 1.37
CA LYS A 60 8.33 33.18 0.85
C LYS A 60 9.47 34.20 0.85
N PHE A 61 9.24 35.41 1.36
CA PHE A 61 10.20 36.52 1.39
C PHE A 61 10.58 36.86 2.84
N ARG A 62 11.83 37.31 3.03
CA ARG A 62 12.32 38.00 4.22
C ARG A 62 12.45 39.47 3.86
N ILE A 63 11.86 40.37 4.63
CA ILE A 63 11.99 41.82 4.38
C ILE A 63 13.01 42.39 5.35
N THR A 64 14.16 42.82 4.85
CA THR A 64 15.16 43.55 5.64
C THR A 64 14.67 45.00 5.82
N LEU A 65 14.73 45.49 7.06
CA LEU A 65 14.25 46.82 7.45
C LEU A 65 15.45 47.75 7.60
N LEU A 66 15.51 48.80 6.78
CA LEU A 66 16.69 49.66 6.63
C LEU A 66 16.64 50.90 7.54
N ASP A 67 15.45 51.44 7.77
CA ASP A 67 15.18 52.55 8.70
C ASP A 67 14.20 52.08 9.79
N TRP A 68 14.41 52.52 11.04
CA TRP A 68 13.52 52.25 12.18
C TRP A 68 12.08 52.71 11.95
N LYS A 69 11.87 53.70 11.07
CA LYS A 69 10.54 54.14 10.62
C LYS A 69 9.72 53.00 10.01
N ALA A 70 10.35 52.01 9.37
CA ALA A 70 9.66 50.84 8.84
C ALA A 70 9.01 50.02 9.97
N SER A 71 9.73 49.80 11.08
CA SER A 71 9.17 49.17 12.28
C SER A 71 8.07 50.00 12.93
N ALA A 72 8.20 51.33 12.92
CA ALA A 72 7.16 52.21 13.44
C ALA A 72 5.88 52.17 12.58
N LEU A 73 6.00 52.10 11.25
CA LEU A 73 4.88 51.88 10.33
C LEU A 73 4.22 50.50 10.55
N LEU A 74 5.01 49.44 10.73
CA LEU A 74 4.52 48.10 11.04
C LEU A 74 3.74 48.05 12.37
N ASN A 75 4.19 48.80 13.39
CA ASN A 75 3.46 48.94 14.66
C ASN A 75 2.10 49.65 14.51
N LEU A 76 1.96 50.59 13.57
CA LEU A 76 0.65 51.21 13.27
C LEU A 76 -0.31 50.23 12.59
N LEU A 77 0.23 49.31 11.79
CA LEU A 77 -0.51 48.23 11.11
C LEU A 77 -0.84 47.05 12.03
N ALA A 78 -0.33 47.01 13.28
CA ALA A 78 -0.73 46.01 14.27
C ALA A 78 -2.20 46.13 14.71
N GLN A 79 -2.92 47.15 14.23
CA GLN A 79 -4.37 47.26 14.24
C GLN A 79 -4.87 47.62 12.82
N PRO A 80 -6.09 47.24 12.42
CA PRO A 80 -6.62 47.59 11.10
C PRO A 80 -6.73 49.12 10.89
N GLN A 81 -6.01 49.67 9.91
CA GLN A 81 -6.01 51.10 9.55
C GLN A 81 -5.93 51.32 8.02
N SER A 82 -6.15 52.55 7.56
CA SER A 82 -5.93 52.96 6.16
C SER A 82 -4.87 54.08 6.06
N LEU A 83 -4.24 54.23 4.89
CA LEU A 83 -3.17 55.18 4.60
C LEU A 83 -3.56 56.63 4.91
N GLY A 84 -4.84 56.99 4.78
CA GLY A 84 -5.37 58.29 5.17
C GLY A 84 -5.16 58.67 6.65
N LYS A 85 -4.77 57.70 7.50
CA LYS A 85 -4.42 57.89 8.92
C LYS A 85 -2.93 57.70 9.23
N LEU A 86 -2.11 57.22 8.28
CA LEU A 86 -0.71 56.82 8.51
C LEU A 86 0.32 57.94 8.27
N ASN A 87 -0.12 59.17 7.97
CA ASN A 87 0.75 60.31 7.72
C ASN A 87 1.37 60.88 9.01
N ILE A 88 2.35 60.16 9.58
CA ILE A 88 2.98 60.45 10.89
C ILE A 88 4.42 60.97 10.76
N PHE A 89 5.10 60.72 9.64
CA PHE A 89 6.51 61.08 9.44
C PHE A 89 6.66 62.17 8.37
N PRO A 90 6.99 63.44 8.72
CA PRO A 90 7.15 64.52 7.75
C PRO A 90 8.23 64.28 6.68
N ASP A 91 9.21 63.43 7.00
CA ASP A 91 10.36 63.11 6.14
C ASP A 91 10.11 61.90 5.21
N LEU A 92 8.93 61.29 5.23
CA LEU A 92 8.53 60.23 4.31
C LEU A 92 7.41 60.74 3.40
N SER A 93 7.59 60.61 2.08
CA SER A 93 6.54 60.98 1.14
C SER A 93 5.42 59.94 1.11
N PRO A 94 4.16 60.31 0.78
CA PRO A 94 3.06 59.37 0.67
C PRO A 94 3.34 58.21 -0.29
N GLU A 95 4.09 58.47 -1.35
CA GLU A 95 4.48 57.48 -2.38
C GLU A 95 5.42 56.40 -1.80
N ILE A 96 6.36 56.77 -0.93
CA ILE A 96 7.24 55.80 -0.24
C ILE A 96 6.41 54.92 0.72
N ILE A 97 5.42 55.50 1.40
CA ILE A 97 4.53 54.74 2.30
C ILE A 97 3.63 53.79 1.48
N GLN A 98 3.09 54.24 0.33
CA GLN A 98 2.35 53.37 -0.59
C GLN A 98 3.22 52.22 -1.12
N GLN A 99 4.45 52.50 -1.56
CA GLN A 99 5.39 51.46 -2.01
C GLN A 99 5.67 50.43 -0.90
N PHE A 100 5.79 50.86 0.35
CA PHE A 100 5.95 49.96 1.49
C PHE A 100 4.72 49.09 1.77
N LEU A 101 3.50 49.65 1.69
CA LEU A 101 2.25 48.88 1.78
C LEU A 101 2.12 47.88 0.62
N HIS A 102 2.43 48.30 -0.61
CA HIS A 102 2.43 47.46 -1.80
C HIS A 102 3.44 46.31 -1.69
N LEU A 103 4.64 46.57 -1.14
CA LEU A 103 5.64 45.55 -0.85
C LEU A 103 5.08 44.49 0.13
N LEU A 104 4.52 44.93 1.25
CA LEU A 104 3.96 44.04 2.27
C LEU A 104 2.73 43.28 1.75
N TRP A 105 1.93 43.86 0.85
CA TRP A 105 0.80 43.20 0.19
C TRP A 105 1.25 42.08 -0.75
N THR A 106 2.07 42.42 -1.76
CA THR A 106 2.54 41.49 -2.81
C THR A 106 3.44 40.36 -2.31
N THR A 107 3.92 40.46 -1.06
CA THR A 107 4.72 39.44 -0.36
C THR A 107 3.98 38.77 0.82
N ASN A 108 2.65 38.93 0.93
CA ASN A 108 1.78 38.25 1.90
C ASN A 108 2.08 38.55 3.39
N PHE A 109 2.36 39.81 3.73
CA PHE A 109 2.48 40.30 5.11
C PHE A 109 1.24 41.08 5.59
N LEU A 110 0.38 41.58 4.70
CA LEU A 110 -0.86 42.28 5.08
C LEU A 110 -2.11 41.39 5.00
N THR A 111 -3.17 41.83 5.66
CA THR A 111 -4.49 41.20 5.69
C THR A 111 -5.55 42.31 5.59
N ILE A 112 -6.50 42.18 4.66
CA ILE A 112 -7.54 43.19 4.36
C ILE A 112 -8.97 42.68 4.55
N GLU A 113 -9.13 41.36 4.68
CA GLU A 113 -10.40 40.64 4.86
C GLU A 113 -10.34 39.84 6.16
N PRO A 114 -11.48 39.32 6.68
CA PRO A 114 -11.47 38.36 7.78
C PRO A 114 -10.55 37.18 7.46
N GLU A 115 -9.66 36.83 8.38
CA GLU A 115 -8.77 35.67 8.20
C GLU A 115 -9.61 34.39 8.00
N PRO A 116 -9.36 33.57 6.96
CA PRO A 116 -10.17 32.38 6.70
C PRO A 116 -10.07 31.38 7.86
N LEU A 117 -11.15 30.62 8.11
CA LEU A 117 -11.24 29.68 9.24
C LEU A 117 -10.06 28.68 9.28
N SER A 118 -9.57 28.25 8.11
CA SER A 118 -8.40 27.38 7.96
C SER A 118 -7.09 27.99 8.47
N LEU A 119 -6.97 29.32 8.51
CA LEU A 119 -5.87 30.03 9.16
C LEU A 119 -6.20 30.38 10.62
N GLN A 120 -7.44 30.71 10.97
CA GLN A 120 -7.85 30.99 12.35
C GLN A 120 -7.50 29.85 13.33
N LEU A 121 -7.59 28.60 12.86
CA LEU A 121 -7.24 27.41 13.64
C LEU A 121 -5.74 27.26 13.95
N TRP A 122 -4.86 28.03 13.30
CA TRP A 122 -3.42 28.01 13.59
C TRP A 122 -3.03 29.02 14.65
N GLU A 123 -2.27 28.56 15.65
CA GLU A 123 -1.52 29.46 16.53
C GLU A 123 -0.21 29.91 15.92
N PHE A 124 0.26 31.11 16.31
CA PHE A 124 1.47 31.74 15.78
C PHE A 124 2.68 30.79 15.81
N HIS A 125 2.96 30.24 16.99
CA HIS A 125 4.10 29.35 17.23
C HIS A 125 3.98 28.04 16.46
N ASN A 126 2.77 27.48 16.30
CA ASN A 126 2.53 26.24 15.58
C ASN A 126 2.79 26.38 14.08
N LEU A 127 2.26 27.43 13.45
CA LEU A 127 2.47 27.66 12.02
C LEU A 127 3.91 28.11 11.72
N LEU A 128 4.52 28.87 12.62
CA LEU A 128 5.94 29.22 12.54
C LEU A 128 6.83 27.97 12.62
N PHE A 129 6.64 27.11 13.63
CA PHE A 129 7.40 25.89 13.80
C PHE A 129 7.23 24.93 12.62
N HIS A 130 6.01 24.75 12.11
CA HIS A 130 5.75 23.99 10.89
C HIS A 130 6.50 24.57 9.68
N SER A 131 6.37 25.87 9.42
CA SER A 131 6.98 26.54 8.26
C SER A 131 8.50 26.78 8.37
N ARG A 132 9.12 26.49 9.53
CA ARG A 132 10.58 26.57 9.73
C ARG A 132 11.25 25.20 9.90
N SER A 133 10.47 24.13 10.01
CA SER A 133 10.94 22.73 10.01
C SER A 133 10.63 21.98 8.70
N ARG A 134 10.13 22.68 7.67
CA ARG A 134 9.72 22.13 6.38
C ARG A 134 10.20 23.02 5.22
N SER A 135 10.99 22.42 4.33
CA SER A 135 11.53 23.07 3.12
C SER A 135 10.45 23.68 2.22
N GLY A 136 10.81 24.72 1.46
CA GLY A 136 9.93 25.34 0.45
C GLY A 136 9.31 26.68 0.87
N ARG A 137 9.51 27.11 2.12
CA ARG A 137 9.10 28.44 2.64
C ARG A 137 10.22 29.23 3.34
N HIS A 138 11.44 28.68 3.43
CA HIS A 138 12.59 29.34 4.08
C HIS A 138 13.94 28.84 3.52
N ASN A 139 15.02 29.57 3.81
CA ASN A 139 16.42 29.22 3.51
C ASN A 139 17.27 28.82 4.73
N TYR A 140 16.74 28.84 5.96
CA TYR A 140 17.49 28.42 7.15
C TYR A 140 18.12 27.02 6.96
N PRO A 141 19.43 26.85 7.20
CA PRO A 141 20.11 25.57 7.02
C PRO A 141 19.45 24.41 7.77
N THR A 142 19.44 23.23 7.15
CA THR A 142 18.83 22.01 7.70
C THR A 142 19.85 21.15 8.47
N VAL A 143 21.09 21.08 7.98
CA VAL A 143 22.16 20.23 8.52
C VAL A 143 23.47 21.03 8.54
N TYR A 144 24.35 20.71 9.49
CA TYR A 144 25.72 21.23 9.67
C TYR A 144 25.87 22.71 10.08
N ILE A 145 27.07 23.04 10.57
CA ILE A 145 27.51 24.38 11.01
C ILE A 145 28.94 24.61 10.47
N ASP A 146 29.05 25.16 9.25
CA ASP A 146 30.31 25.25 8.49
C ASP A 146 31.47 26.09 9.10
N LYS A 147 31.33 26.65 10.32
CA LYS A 147 32.24 27.70 10.84
C LYS A 147 32.58 27.71 12.34
N PHE A 148 32.13 26.74 13.15
CA PHE A 148 32.27 26.84 14.62
C PHE A 148 32.55 25.52 15.39
N ILE A 149 32.85 24.42 14.71
CA ILE A 149 32.95 23.10 15.36
C ILE A 149 34.15 22.99 16.33
N ASP A 150 35.29 23.63 16.03
CA ASP A 150 36.57 23.60 16.79
C ASP A 150 36.51 24.01 18.28
N LYS A 151 35.33 24.37 18.81
CA LYS A 151 35.14 24.90 20.17
C LYS A 151 33.90 24.39 20.90
N LEU A 152 33.13 23.47 20.32
CA LEU A 152 32.01 22.86 21.03
C LEU A 152 32.53 21.86 22.07
N PRO A 153 31.91 21.76 23.27
CA PRO A 153 32.20 20.67 24.19
C PRO A 153 31.78 19.34 23.55
N GLN A 154 32.52 18.26 23.81
CA GLN A 154 32.11 16.92 23.39
C GLN A 154 30.79 16.55 24.06
N PHE A 155 29.82 16.07 23.27
CA PHE A 155 28.51 15.64 23.73
C PHE A 155 28.51 14.10 23.84
N PRO A 156 28.76 13.51 25.02
CA PRO A 156 28.96 12.07 25.15
C PRO A 156 27.69 11.26 24.80
N VAL A 157 27.91 10.01 24.38
CA VAL A 157 26.87 9.03 23.98
C VAL A 157 25.77 8.88 25.03
N VAL A 158 26.20 8.73 26.28
CA VAL A 158 25.35 8.76 27.47
C VAL A 158 25.72 9.96 28.32
N LYS A 159 24.77 10.44 29.11
CA LYS A 159 25.02 11.50 30.08
C LYS A 159 26.05 11.05 31.14
N PRO A 160 26.99 11.91 31.58
CA PRO A 160 27.83 11.62 32.74
C PRO A 160 26.98 11.39 34.01
N PRO A 161 27.42 10.55 34.95
CA PRO A 161 26.68 10.26 36.18
C PRO A 161 26.26 11.51 36.95
N MET A 162 24.99 11.59 37.33
CA MET A 162 24.41 12.73 38.06
C MET A 162 24.43 12.56 39.59
N SER A 163 24.66 11.36 40.11
CA SER A 163 24.63 11.09 41.56
C SER A 163 25.42 9.84 41.93
N ASP A 164 26.18 9.91 43.04
CA ASP A 164 26.86 8.74 43.63
C ASP A 164 25.87 7.71 44.22
N LYS A 165 24.58 8.06 44.37
CA LYS A 165 23.52 7.18 44.89
C LYS A 165 23.00 6.23 43.77
N ILE A 166 23.81 5.24 43.41
CA ILE A 166 23.50 4.24 42.38
C ILE A 166 22.62 3.09 42.93
N ILE A 167 21.59 2.71 42.17
CA ILE A 167 20.76 1.52 42.37
C ILE A 167 20.85 0.66 41.09
N PRO A 168 21.53 -0.51 41.11
CA PRO A 168 21.62 -1.39 39.95
C PRO A 168 20.26 -2.01 39.62
N LEU A 169 19.92 -2.10 38.33
CA LEU A 169 18.63 -2.62 37.89
C LEU A 169 18.72 -4.10 37.46
N PRO A 170 17.76 -4.97 37.86
CA PRO A 170 17.72 -6.38 37.44
C PRO A 170 17.53 -6.55 35.92
N GLN A 171 18.58 -7.01 35.22
CA GLN A 171 18.51 -7.27 33.79
C GLN A 171 17.59 -8.47 33.48
N PRO A 172 16.53 -8.30 32.66
CA PRO A 172 15.61 -9.37 32.32
C PRO A 172 16.19 -10.32 31.25
N ASN A 173 15.82 -11.59 31.31
CA ASN A 173 16.28 -12.57 30.33
C ASN A 173 15.47 -12.46 29.02
N LEU A 174 16.03 -11.75 28.03
CA LEU A 174 15.40 -11.55 26.73
C LEU A 174 15.01 -12.86 26.01
N GLN A 175 15.73 -13.96 26.19
CA GLN A 175 15.39 -15.23 25.55
C GLN A 175 14.11 -15.86 26.13
N VAL A 176 13.81 -15.59 27.40
CA VAL A 176 12.53 -15.99 28.02
C VAL A 176 11.40 -15.07 27.55
N ILE A 177 11.65 -13.76 27.47
CA ILE A 177 10.68 -12.78 26.96
C ILE A 177 10.30 -13.10 25.50
N ILE A 178 11.26 -13.34 24.61
CA ILE A 178 11.03 -13.65 23.19
C ILE A 178 10.13 -14.89 23.00
N GLN A 179 10.09 -15.81 23.97
CA GLN A 179 9.26 -17.02 23.93
C GLN A 179 7.86 -16.83 24.55
N GLY A 180 7.64 -15.77 25.35
CA GLY A 180 6.41 -15.55 26.12
C GLY A 180 5.67 -14.24 25.85
N ASP A 181 6.30 -13.27 25.17
CA ASP A 181 5.69 -12.00 24.77
C ASP A 181 4.49 -12.22 23.84
N PHE A 182 3.47 -11.37 23.96
CA PHE A 182 2.46 -11.17 22.93
C PHE A 182 3.11 -10.81 21.60
N THR A 183 2.54 -11.30 20.50
CA THR A 183 2.92 -10.86 19.14
C THR A 183 2.70 -9.36 18.97
N LEU A 184 3.42 -8.74 18.03
CA LEU A 184 3.29 -7.30 17.76
C LEU A 184 1.82 -6.90 17.46
N THR A 185 1.08 -7.72 16.72
CA THR A 185 -0.35 -7.50 16.46
C THR A 185 -1.17 -7.53 17.76
N GLN A 186 -0.99 -8.54 18.62
CA GLN A 186 -1.68 -8.59 19.91
C GLN A 186 -1.32 -7.40 20.80
N ALA A 187 -0.05 -6.97 20.82
CA ALA A 187 0.38 -5.79 21.57
C ALA A 187 -0.29 -4.52 21.04
N ILE A 188 -0.37 -4.32 19.72
CA ILE A 188 -1.03 -3.15 19.10
C ILE A 188 -2.53 -3.12 19.41
N GLU A 189 -3.26 -4.22 19.16
CA GLU A 189 -4.72 -4.29 19.35
C GLU A 189 -5.14 -4.29 20.83
N THR A 190 -4.30 -4.82 21.73
CA THR A 190 -4.58 -4.83 23.18
C THR A 190 -4.22 -3.49 23.83
N ARG A 191 -3.27 -2.73 23.27
CA ARG A 191 -2.72 -1.52 23.88
C ARG A 191 -3.80 -0.47 24.10
N LYS A 192 -3.90 -0.03 25.35
CA LYS A 192 -4.81 1.01 25.84
C LYS A 192 -4.04 2.04 26.65
N SER A 193 -4.66 3.19 26.84
CA SER A 193 -4.20 4.19 27.82
C SER A 193 -4.96 3.94 29.12
N ILE A 194 -4.24 3.67 30.21
CA ILE A 194 -4.82 3.23 31.50
C ILE A 194 -4.25 4.12 32.61
N ARG A 195 -5.14 4.69 33.42
CA ARG A 195 -4.82 5.73 34.42
C ARG A 195 -5.35 5.44 35.82
N GLU A 196 -6.10 4.35 35.97
CA GLU A 196 -6.40 3.73 37.26
C GLU A 196 -5.27 2.75 37.64
N TYR A 197 -4.89 2.73 38.92
CA TYR A 197 -3.72 1.97 39.40
C TYR A 197 -4.04 1.19 40.67
N ASN A 198 -3.43 0.01 40.83
CA ASN A 198 -3.58 -0.77 42.07
C ASN A 198 -2.56 -0.35 43.12
N ASP A 199 -2.91 0.63 43.96
CA ASP A 199 -2.07 1.08 45.08
C ASP A 199 -1.98 0.09 46.26
N THR A 200 -2.62 -1.09 46.20
CA THR A 200 -2.33 -2.19 47.14
C THR A 200 -1.24 -3.14 46.64
N HIS A 201 -0.96 -3.13 45.34
CA HIS A 201 0.06 -3.93 44.66
C HIS A 201 0.72 -3.03 43.60
N PRO A 202 1.55 -2.04 44.00
CA PRO A 202 2.13 -1.07 43.08
C PRO A 202 3.16 -1.72 42.15
N ILE A 203 3.50 -1.03 41.06
CA ILE A 203 4.56 -1.47 40.13
C ILE A 203 5.87 -1.75 40.88
N THR A 204 6.51 -2.89 40.62
CA THR A 204 7.77 -3.27 41.30
C THR A 204 9.01 -2.69 40.61
N LEU A 205 10.13 -2.65 41.33
CA LEU A 205 11.45 -2.30 40.80
C LEU A 205 11.83 -3.19 39.59
N GLU A 206 11.51 -4.48 39.64
CA GLU A 206 11.77 -5.43 38.54
C GLU A 206 10.92 -5.09 37.30
N GLN A 207 9.67 -4.69 37.46
CA GLN A 207 8.81 -4.28 36.36
C GLN A 207 9.27 -2.95 35.74
N LEU A 208 9.68 -1.97 36.56
CA LEU A 208 10.27 -0.73 36.06
C LEU A 208 11.62 -0.99 35.35
N SER A 209 12.44 -1.87 35.93
CA SER A 209 13.72 -2.35 35.37
C SER A 209 13.54 -2.94 33.98
N GLU A 210 12.67 -3.95 33.87
CA GLU A 210 12.44 -4.65 32.61
C GLU A 210 11.90 -3.71 31.52
N LEU A 211 10.97 -2.80 31.87
CA LEU A 211 10.46 -1.80 30.91
C LEU A 211 11.60 -0.91 30.38
N LEU A 212 12.45 -0.36 31.25
CA LEU A 212 13.58 0.50 30.87
C LEU A 212 14.64 -0.27 30.07
N TYR A 213 14.88 -1.55 30.39
CA TYR A 213 15.79 -2.41 29.64
C TYR A 213 15.26 -2.73 28.23
N ARG A 214 13.97 -3.06 28.12
CA ARG A 214 13.30 -3.41 26.87
C ARG A 214 13.15 -2.19 25.95
N THR A 215 12.93 -1.00 26.49
CA THR A 215 12.58 0.20 25.70
C THR A 215 13.72 1.19 25.44
N ALA A 216 14.69 1.35 26.37
CA ALA A 216 15.53 2.55 26.37
C ALA A 216 17.05 2.34 26.57
N ARG A 217 17.51 1.13 26.91
CA ARG A 217 18.95 0.84 27.15
C ARG A 217 19.86 1.16 25.95
N VAL A 218 21.16 1.24 26.19
CA VAL A 218 22.18 1.06 25.15
C VAL A 218 22.39 -0.44 24.91
N LYS A 219 22.36 -0.86 23.65
CA LYS A 219 22.68 -2.22 23.21
C LYS A 219 24.17 -2.38 22.89
N GLU A 220 24.78 -1.32 22.36
CA GLU A 220 26.10 -1.29 21.73
C GLU A 220 26.54 0.19 21.63
N THR A 221 27.84 0.49 21.75
CA THR A 221 28.44 1.74 21.26
C THR A 221 29.48 1.47 20.18
N SER A 222 29.69 2.41 19.26
CA SER A 222 30.72 2.30 18.21
C SER A 222 31.16 3.68 17.71
N ARG A 223 32.35 3.75 17.11
CA ARG A 223 32.87 4.95 16.44
C ARG A 223 32.77 4.80 14.93
N LEU A 224 32.83 5.92 14.21
CA LEU A 224 32.73 5.92 12.75
C LEU A 224 34.08 5.59 12.07
N GLU A 225 35.19 5.89 12.74
CA GLU A 225 36.55 5.58 12.30
C GLU A 225 36.76 4.08 12.04
N ASP A 226 36.14 3.22 12.86
CA ASP A 226 36.21 1.75 12.73
C ASP A 226 35.49 1.19 11.47
N LYS A 227 34.87 2.06 10.65
CA LYS A 227 33.91 1.66 9.62
C LYS A 227 34.15 2.27 8.22
N ILE A 228 35.13 3.16 8.04
CA ILE A 228 35.37 3.87 6.76
C ILE A 228 36.88 3.98 6.46
N ASP A 229 37.31 3.47 5.29
CA ASP A 229 38.72 3.41 4.85
C ASP A 229 39.15 4.61 3.95
N GLU A 230 38.24 5.56 3.66
CA GLU A 230 38.51 6.76 2.86
C GLU A 230 38.07 8.08 3.51
N VAL A 231 39.03 9.00 3.57
CA VAL A 231 38.99 10.45 3.86
C VAL A 231 37.61 11.11 4.00
N LEU A 232 37.21 11.36 5.24
CA LEU A 232 36.33 12.48 5.63
C LEU A 232 36.97 13.21 6.82
N GLU A 233 37.33 14.48 6.66
CA GLU A 233 38.02 15.30 7.69
C GLU A 233 37.05 15.81 8.78
N TYR A 234 36.33 14.90 9.44
CA TYR A 234 35.45 15.23 10.56
C TYR A 234 35.64 14.26 11.73
N ASP A 235 35.89 14.81 12.91
CA ASP A 235 36.11 14.09 14.17
C ASP A 235 34.76 13.55 14.69
N PHE A 236 34.36 12.37 14.23
CA PHE A 236 33.02 11.83 14.45
C PHE A 236 32.87 11.20 15.84
N GLU A 237 32.11 11.86 16.71
CA GLU A 237 31.75 11.35 18.04
C GLU A 237 31.20 9.92 18.01
N GLU A 238 31.48 9.19 19.09
CA GLU A 238 30.93 7.85 19.36
C GLU A 238 29.39 7.86 19.35
N GLN A 239 28.78 6.73 18.99
CA GLN A 239 27.33 6.57 18.77
C GLN A 239 26.81 5.34 19.52
N SER A 240 25.52 5.34 19.91
CA SER A 240 24.85 4.17 20.52
C SER A 240 23.82 3.53 19.59
N ASN A 241 23.55 2.24 19.80
CA ASN A 241 22.36 1.54 19.33
C ASN A 241 21.39 1.38 20.52
N ARG A 242 20.09 1.75 20.41
CA ARG A 242 19.09 1.61 21.49
C ARG A 242 17.83 0.85 20.99
N PRO A 243 16.88 0.40 21.84
CA PRO A 243 15.66 -0.32 21.41
C PRO A 243 14.61 0.49 20.63
N TYR A 244 14.92 1.73 20.23
CA TYR A 244 14.05 2.58 19.41
C TYR A 244 14.91 3.29 18.33
N PRO A 245 14.36 3.68 17.17
CA PRO A 245 15.12 4.44 16.17
C PRO A 245 15.35 5.90 16.61
N GLY A 246 16.60 6.36 16.52
CA GLY A 246 17.01 7.74 16.78
C GLY A 246 17.58 8.44 15.55
N GLY A 247 17.08 9.63 15.23
CA GLY A 247 17.46 10.42 14.05
C GLY A 247 18.96 10.73 14.03
N GLY A 248 19.63 10.29 12.95
CA GLY A 248 21.08 10.48 12.79
C GLY A 248 21.95 9.72 13.79
N ALA A 249 21.39 8.74 14.52
CA ALA A 249 22.02 7.94 15.58
C ALA A 249 22.58 8.73 16.78
N MET A 250 22.08 9.95 17.02
CA MET A 250 22.61 10.83 18.08
C MET A 250 22.17 10.40 19.49
N TYR A 251 20.92 9.94 19.62
CA TYR A 251 20.25 9.52 20.87
C TYR A 251 20.38 10.55 21.99
N GLU A 252 19.80 11.72 21.77
CA GLU A 252 19.79 12.84 22.70
C GLU A 252 18.80 12.71 23.87
N LEU A 253 17.90 11.71 23.84
CA LEU A 253 16.88 11.52 24.87
C LEU A 253 17.42 10.73 26.08
N GLU A 254 17.16 11.24 27.28
CA GLU A 254 17.35 10.53 28.55
C GLU A 254 16.02 10.42 29.32
N ILE A 255 15.96 9.56 30.35
CA ILE A 255 14.72 9.23 31.07
C ILE A 255 14.91 9.43 32.58
N TYR A 256 13.93 10.07 33.21
CA TYR A 256 13.92 10.35 34.64
C TYR A 256 12.66 9.79 35.31
N PRO A 257 12.75 8.63 35.99
CA PRO A 257 11.67 8.14 36.82
C PRO A 257 11.44 9.04 38.04
N VAL A 258 10.30 9.72 38.05
CA VAL A 258 9.70 10.35 39.24
C VAL A 258 8.82 9.29 39.90
N VAL A 259 9.24 8.80 41.06
CA VAL A 259 8.59 7.68 41.76
C VAL A 259 7.76 8.24 42.91
N ARG A 260 6.43 8.05 42.85
CA ARG A 260 5.54 8.22 44.01
C ARG A 260 5.48 6.93 44.83
N HIS A 261 5.27 5.81 44.16
CA HIS A 261 4.91 4.55 44.80
C HIS A 261 5.35 3.36 43.95
N SER A 262 6.22 2.51 44.51
CA SER A 262 6.73 1.31 43.85
C SER A 262 7.18 0.30 44.90
N GLU A 263 7.04 -1.00 44.64
CA GLU A 263 7.61 -2.03 45.52
C GLU A 263 9.12 -2.18 45.22
N GLY A 264 9.95 -2.08 46.25
CA GLY A 264 11.42 -2.19 46.13
C GLY A 264 12.15 -0.89 45.79
N LEU A 265 11.45 0.22 45.50
CA LEU A 265 12.05 1.51 45.17
C LEU A 265 11.45 2.66 46.00
N GLU A 266 12.30 3.48 46.61
CA GLU A 266 11.86 4.63 47.41
C GLU A 266 11.23 5.74 46.55
N ALA A 267 10.35 6.55 47.16
CA ALA A 267 9.83 7.74 46.51
C ALA A 267 10.93 8.82 46.34
N GLY A 268 10.95 9.46 45.17
CA GLY A 268 11.98 10.44 44.80
C GLY A 268 12.10 10.61 43.28
N LEU A 269 13.15 11.32 42.88
CA LEU A 269 13.49 11.57 41.47
C LEU A 269 14.81 10.88 41.12
N TYR A 270 14.79 10.12 40.03
CA TYR A 270 15.91 9.32 39.54
C TYR A 270 16.27 9.71 38.11
N HIS A 271 17.53 9.48 37.72
CA HIS A 271 17.99 9.44 36.34
C HIS A 271 18.25 7.97 35.97
N TYR A 272 17.87 7.53 34.77
CA TYR A 272 18.18 6.20 34.27
C TYR A 272 19.44 6.23 33.39
N ASP A 273 20.51 5.58 33.86
CA ASP A 273 21.71 5.31 33.06
C ASP A 273 21.43 4.13 32.11
N PRO A 274 21.34 4.36 30.80
CA PRO A 274 20.96 3.33 29.85
C PRO A 274 22.12 2.39 29.48
N LEU A 275 23.37 2.72 29.81
CA LEU A 275 24.55 1.92 29.45
C LEU A 275 24.87 0.89 30.53
N ASN A 276 24.95 1.32 31.79
CA ASN A 276 25.21 0.39 32.91
C ASN A 276 23.92 -0.27 33.41
N HIS A 277 22.75 0.21 32.99
CA HIS A 277 21.42 -0.23 33.41
C HIS A 277 21.23 -0.11 34.93
N GLN A 278 21.11 1.14 35.38
CA GLN A 278 21.01 1.51 36.79
C GLN A 278 20.22 2.81 36.95
N LEU A 279 19.69 3.06 38.15
CA LEU A 279 19.09 4.34 38.53
C LEU A 279 20.05 5.14 39.42
N GLU A 280 20.13 6.45 39.17
CA GLU A 280 20.91 7.39 39.97
C GLU A 280 19.93 8.27 40.75
N LYS A 281 19.93 8.23 42.08
CA LYS A 281 18.97 9.01 42.90
C LYS A 281 19.38 10.49 42.93
N ILE A 282 18.65 11.34 42.20
CA ILE A 282 18.91 12.78 42.06
C ILE A 282 18.47 13.52 43.32
N THR A 283 17.22 13.31 43.74
CA THR A 283 16.69 13.92 44.97
C THR A 283 15.64 13.04 45.63
N ASP A 284 15.58 13.12 46.95
CA ASP A 284 14.58 12.45 47.76
C ASP A 284 13.21 13.16 47.61
N ASN A 285 12.10 12.49 47.94
CA ASN A 285 10.75 13.03 47.72
C ASN A 285 10.56 14.41 48.41
N ASN A 286 10.31 15.45 47.60
CA ASN A 286 10.31 16.86 48.00
C ASN A 286 9.13 17.63 47.34
N PRO A 287 8.90 18.91 47.67
CA PRO A 287 7.74 19.66 47.15
C PRO A 287 7.66 19.75 45.62
N ASP A 288 8.79 19.89 44.91
CA ASP A 288 8.81 19.95 43.45
C ASP A 288 8.52 18.56 42.84
N VAL A 289 9.08 17.49 43.43
CA VAL A 289 8.79 16.08 43.06
C VAL A 289 7.31 15.73 43.25
N VAL A 290 6.70 16.15 44.36
CA VAL A 290 5.26 15.99 44.61
C VAL A 290 4.43 16.80 43.60
N THR A 291 4.91 17.98 43.19
CA THR A 291 4.21 18.84 42.22
C THR A 291 4.25 18.22 40.81
N LEU A 292 5.40 17.65 40.37
CA LEU A 292 5.50 16.92 39.10
C LEU A 292 4.48 15.77 39.00
N ILE A 293 4.34 14.96 40.06
CA ILE A 293 3.36 13.88 40.12
C ILE A 293 1.91 14.41 40.12
N LYS A 294 1.65 15.53 40.80
CA LYS A 294 0.33 16.17 40.85
C LYS A 294 -0.07 16.74 39.49
N ASP A 295 0.84 17.40 38.79
CA ASP A 295 0.56 18.00 37.49
C ASP A 295 0.40 16.93 36.41
N ALA A 296 1.12 15.80 36.53
CA ALA A 296 0.87 14.60 35.73
C ALA A 296 -0.51 13.96 36.00
N HIS A 297 -0.98 13.95 37.25
CA HIS A 297 -2.33 13.49 37.62
C HIS A 297 -3.44 14.42 37.05
N LEU A 298 -3.21 15.73 37.06
CA LEU A 298 -4.10 16.72 36.43
C LEU A 298 -4.13 16.54 34.91
N ALA A 299 -2.97 16.40 34.26
CA ALA A 299 -2.85 16.14 32.83
C ALA A 299 -3.42 14.77 32.41
N SER A 300 -3.56 13.82 33.35
CA SER A 300 -4.19 12.52 33.15
C SER A 300 -5.71 12.51 33.38
N GLY A 301 -6.33 13.66 33.65
CA GLY A 301 -7.78 13.76 33.90
C GLY A 301 -8.24 13.30 35.29
N GLU A 302 -7.33 13.28 36.28
CA GLU A 302 -7.59 12.95 37.69
C GLU A 302 -8.15 11.53 37.98
N GLU A 303 -8.18 10.63 36.99
CA GLU A 303 -8.67 9.23 37.12
C GLU A 303 -7.93 8.41 38.21
N GLY A 304 -6.61 8.61 38.37
CA GLY A 304 -5.80 7.95 39.39
C GLY A 304 -4.42 8.61 39.55
N ILE A 305 -3.82 8.52 40.74
CA ILE A 305 -2.54 9.19 41.04
C ILE A 305 -1.38 8.33 40.49
N PRO A 306 -0.55 8.82 39.55
CA PRO A 306 0.54 8.05 38.95
C PRO A 306 1.46 7.39 39.98
N GLN A 307 1.79 6.11 39.79
CA GLN A 307 2.74 5.39 40.64
C GLN A 307 4.19 5.78 40.28
N VAL A 308 4.48 5.81 38.98
CA VAL A 308 5.69 6.36 38.39
C VAL A 308 5.31 7.31 37.24
N LEU A 309 5.98 8.45 37.17
CA LEU A 309 6.01 9.34 36.01
C LEU A 309 7.41 9.23 35.40
N LEU A 310 7.51 8.86 34.12
CA LEU A 310 8.74 8.95 33.34
C LEU A 310 8.76 10.32 32.65
N VAL A 311 9.65 11.21 33.09
CA VAL A 311 9.95 12.44 32.34
C VAL A 311 11.05 12.14 31.34
N ILE A 312 10.81 12.47 30.07
CA ILE A 312 11.74 12.29 28.96
C ILE A 312 12.36 13.66 28.67
N THR A 313 13.69 13.76 28.73
CA THR A 313 14.43 14.99 28.42
C THR A 313 15.14 14.88 27.07
N ALA A 314 15.64 16.01 26.56
CA ALA A 314 16.52 16.03 25.41
C ALA A 314 17.77 16.88 25.68
N ARG A 315 18.96 16.27 25.56
CA ARG A 315 20.26 16.95 25.58
C ARG A 315 20.48 17.69 24.26
N PHE A 316 19.89 18.88 24.11
CA PHE A 316 19.74 19.57 22.81
C PHE A 316 21.06 19.69 22.03
N GLY A 317 22.18 19.99 22.71
CA GLY A 317 23.50 20.09 22.10
C GLY A 317 23.92 18.84 21.29
N ARG A 318 23.62 17.64 21.80
CA ARG A 318 23.95 16.34 21.18
C ARG A 318 23.29 16.14 19.80
N LEU A 319 22.18 16.84 19.52
CA LEU A 319 21.47 16.78 18.25
C LEU A 319 21.66 18.06 17.40
N PHE A 320 21.66 19.23 18.05
CA PHE A 320 21.58 20.54 17.38
C PHE A 320 22.90 20.99 16.72
N TRP A 321 24.04 20.38 17.06
CA TRP A 321 25.28 20.61 16.31
C TRP A 321 25.17 20.08 14.88
N LYS A 322 24.42 18.98 14.69
CA LYS A 322 24.22 18.29 13.41
C LYS A 322 22.97 18.78 12.67
N TYR A 323 21.85 18.97 13.38
CA TYR A 323 20.55 19.32 12.80
C TYR A 323 20.09 20.71 13.24
N ARG A 324 19.86 21.59 12.27
CA ARG A 324 19.58 23.02 12.50
C ARG A 324 18.07 23.29 12.46
N SER A 325 17.51 23.68 11.32
CA SER A 325 16.07 23.99 11.18
C SER A 325 15.13 22.84 11.56
N VAL A 326 15.62 21.59 11.53
CA VAL A 326 14.85 20.38 11.87
C VAL A 326 15.19 19.77 13.24
N GLY A 327 16.09 20.36 14.03
CA GLY A 327 16.56 19.78 15.30
C GLY A 327 15.42 19.41 16.27
N TYR A 328 14.61 20.39 16.68
CA TYR A 328 13.54 20.14 17.66
C TYR A 328 12.37 19.30 17.12
N THR A 329 12.09 19.29 15.79
CA THR A 329 11.07 18.38 15.24
C THR A 329 11.54 16.92 15.20
N LEU A 330 12.86 16.67 15.20
CA LEU A 330 13.39 15.32 15.40
C LEU A 330 13.19 14.86 16.85
N VAL A 331 13.55 15.70 17.83
CA VAL A 331 13.30 15.43 19.27
C VAL A 331 11.85 14.99 19.53
N LEU A 332 10.86 15.79 19.10
CA LEU A 332 9.44 15.47 19.31
C LEU A 332 9.00 14.16 18.61
N LYS A 333 9.64 13.78 17.49
CA LYS A 333 9.39 12.48 16.84
C LYS A 333 10.03 11.34 17.61
N HIS A 334 11.23 11.53 18.17
CA HIS A 334 11.89 10.53 19.01
C HIS A 334 11.10 10.29 20.29
N VAL A 335 10.50 11.34 20.89
CA VAL A 335 9.56 11.24 22.01
C VAL A 335 8.33 10.41 21.61
N GLY A 336 7.69 10.71 20.47
CA GLY A 336 6.54 9.93 19.99
C GLY A 336 6.87 8.45 19.70
N VAL A 337 8.05 8.19 19.15
CA VAL A 337 8.59 6.83 18.94
C VAL A 337 8.80 6.11 20.28
N LEU A 338 9.41 6.78 21.27
CA LEU A 338 9.65 6.22 22.60
C LEU A 338 8.33 5.99 23.36
N HIS A 339 7.35 6.90 23.26
CA HIS A 339 6.00 6.72 23.79
C HIS A 339 5.34 5.46 23.25
N GLN A 340 5.39 5.20 21.94
CA GLN A 340 4.79 3.98 21.37
C GLN A 340 5.54 2.71 21.80
N ASN A 341 6.87 2.77 21.94
CA ASN A 341 7.67 1.66 22.46
C ASN A 341 7.31 1.33 23.93
N LEU A 342 7.22 2.36 24.78
CA LEU A 342 6.76 2.26 26.17
C LEU A 342 5.34 1.70 26.23
N TYR A 343 4.40 2.19 25.40
CA TYR A 343 3.03 1.69 25.33
C TYR A 343 2.95 0.20 25.01
N LEU A 344 3.64 -0.26 23.97
CA LEU A 344 3.58 -1.66 23.52
C LEU A 344 4.23 -2.60 24.53
N VAL A 345 5.40 -2.23 25.07
CA VAL A 345 6.09 -3.05 26.08
C VAL A 345 5.30 -3.09 27.40
N ALA A 346 4.80 -1.95 27.89
CA ALA A 346 3.99 -1.91 29.12
C ALA A 346 2.67 -2.70 28.98
N THR A 347 2.06 -2.69 27.79
CA THR A 347 0.88 -3.54 27.49
C THR A 347 1.23 -5.02 27.59
N ASN A 348 2.38 -5.43 27.04
CA ASN A 348 2.85 -6.82 27.06
C ASN A 348 3.20 -7.29 28.49
N MET A 349 3.75 -6.39 29.30
CA MET A 349 4.10 -6.63 30.71
C MET A 349 2.90 -6.61 31.68
N GLY A 350 1.67 -6.35 31.21
CA GLY A 350 0.49 -6.23 32.07
C GLY A 350 0.55 -5.02 33.01
N LEU A 351 1.06 -3.89 32.52
CA LEU A 351 1.11 -2.61 33.22
C LEU A 351 0.05 -1.63 32.71
N ALA A 352 -0.12 -0.50 33.40
CA ALA A 352 -1.02 0.58 33.06
C ALA A 352 -0.25 1.81 32.51
N PRO A 353 -0.03 1.90 31.18
CA PRO A 353 0.65 3.04 30.55
C PRO A 353 -0.30 4.19 30.17
N CYS A 354 0.18 5.44 30.26
CA CYS A 354 -0.39 6.55 29.50
C CYS A 354 0.68 7.62 29.20
N ALA A 355 0.87 7.97 27.92
CA ALA A 355 1.55 9.20 27.52
C ALA A 355 0.70 10.43 27.89
N LEU A 356 1.34 11.54 28.24
CA LEU A 356 0.72 12.83 28.53
C LEU A 356 1.00 13.86 27.42
N GLY A 357 0.20 14.93 27.41
CA GLY A 357 0.29 16.00 26.41
C GLY A 357 1.32 17.10 26.70
N GLY A 358 1.97 17.07 27.86
CA GLY A 358 3.02 18.00 28.28
C GLY A 358 3.18 18.09 29.80
N GLY A 359 4.19 18.84 30.25
CA GLY A 359 4.52 19.11 31.65
C GLY A 359 5.25 20.44 31.83
N ASP A 360 5.60 20.79 33.08
CA ASP A 360 6.36 22.01 33.41
C ASP A 360 7.87 21.72 33.40
N SER A 361 8.55 22.14 32.33
CA SER A 361 9.99 21.98 32.15
C SER A 361 10.81 22.90 33.08
N ASP A 362 10.29 24.05 33.49
CA ASP A 362 10.93 24.91 34.51
C ASP A 362 10.86 24.25 35.90
N LEU A 363 9.76 23.57 36.25
CA LEU A 363 9.64 22.76 37.47
C LEU A 363 10.59 21.57 37.44
N PHE A 364 10.67 20.86 36.32
CA PHE A 364 11.62 19.76 36.16
C PHE A 364 13.08 20.23 36.26
N ALA A 365 13.43 21.36 35.64
CA ALA A 365 14.75 21.97 35.74
C ALA A 365 15.10 22.34 37.20
N ARG A 366 14.15 22.95 37.95
CA ARG A 366 14.32 23.21 39.40
C ARG A 366 14.52 21.93 40.21
N ALA A 367 13.77 20.87 39.92
CA ALA A 367 13.82 19.60 40.65
C ALA A 367 15.12 18.80 40.39
N THR A 368 15.76 19.00 39.24
CA THR A 368 16.99 18.30 38.82
C THR A 368 18.28 19.13 38.94
N GLY A 369 18.17 20.46 38.92
CA GLY A 369 19.32 21.37 38.84
C GLY A 369 19.92 21.51 37.43
N LEU A 370 19.17 21.15 36.38
CA LEU A 370 19.62 21.24 34.98
C LEU A 370 19.40 22.64 34.39
N ASP A 371 20.22 23.00 33.40
CA ASP A 371 20.01 24.22 32.62
C ASP A 371 18.99 24.00 31.50
N TYR A 372 17.95 24.83 31.50
CA TYR A 372 16.82 24.77 30.57
C TYR A 372 17.23 24.71 29.09
N VAL A 373 18.30 25.41 28.69
CA VAL A 373 18.74 25.46 27.27
C VAL A 373 19.75 24.38 26.90
N GLU A 374 20.30 23.65 27.87
CA GLU A 374 21.17 22.49 27.62
C GLU A 374 20.37 21.17 27.62
N GLU A 375 19.49 20.97 28.60
CA GLU A 375 18.62 19.80 28.73
C GLU A 375 17.31 20.13 29.48
N SER A 376 16.18 19.98 28.80
CA SER A 376 14.82 20.16 29.37
C SER A 376 13.92 18.95 29.10
N SER A 377 12.81 18.84 29.84
CA SER A 377 11.76 17.87 29.50
C SER A 377 11.07 18.22 28.17
N VAL A 378 10.70 17.16 27.43
CA VAL A 378 10.10 17.23 26.09
C VAL A 378 8.99 16.20 25.89
N GLY A 379 8.63 15.45 26.93
CA GLY A 379 7.56 14.45 26.93
C GLY A 379 7.44 13.75 28.27
N GLU A 380 6.22 13.35 28.62
CA GLU A 380 5.88 12.81 29.92
C GLU A 380 5.02 11.54 29.76
N PHE A 381 5.33 10.48 30.51
CA PHE A 381 4.66 9.18 30.39
C PHE A 381 4.42 8.57 31.77
N ILE A 382 3.15 8.40 32.17
CA ILE A 382 2.77 7.81 33.46
C ILE A 382 2.57 6.30 33.36
N LEU A 383 2.86 5.63 34.47
CA LEU A 383 2.96 4.19 34.58
C LEU A 383 2.54 3.71 35.98
N GLY A 384 1.91 2.55 36.03
CA GLY A 384 1.63 1.83 37.28
C GLY A 384 1.18 0.38 37.03
N SER A 385 0.78 -0.31 38.09
CA SER A 385 0.14 -1.63 38.01
C SER A 385 -1.32 -1.53 37.54
N LEU A 386 -1.82 -2.57 36.85
CA LEU A 386 -3.23 -2.66 36.44
C LEU A 386 -4.19 -2.70 37.65
N PRO A 387 -5.40 -2.14 37.54
CA PRO A 387 -6.41 -2.23 38.59
C PRO A 387 -6.89 -3.69 38.81
N ASN A 388 -7.28 -4.00 40.05
CA ASN A 388 -7.79 -5.33 40.41
C ASN A 388 -9.16 -5.61 39.76
N PRO A 389 -9.38 -6.78 39.12
CA PRO A 389 -10.64 -7.10 38.46
C PRO A 389 -11.82 -7.29 39.42
N ASP A 390 -11.57 -7.57 40.70
CA ASP A 390 -12.59 -7.82 41.73
C ASP A 390 -13.01 -6.54 42.51
N SER A 391 -12.78 -5.34 41.96
CA SER A 391 -13.13 -4.05 42.60
C SER A 391 -14.55 -3.59 42.20
N PRO A 392 -15.53 -3.50 43.14
CA PRO A 392 -16.94 -3.31 42.77
C PRO A 392 -17.43 -1.85 42.84
N THR A 393 -17.36 -1.11 41.72
CA THR A 393 -18.10 0.16 41.54
C THR A 393 -18.71 0.31 40.14
N ALA A 394 -20.01 -0.03 40.06
CA ALA A 394 -21.12 0.59 39.31
C ALA A 394 -20.86 1.41 38.02
N THR A 395 -21.68 1.33 36.95
CA THR A 395 -23.12 0.95 36.88
C THR A 395 -23.49 0.05 35.68
N GLU A 396 -24.50 -0.81 35.86
CA GLU A 396 -25.08 -1.68 34.81
C GLU A 396 -26.08 -0.96 33.88
N ALA A 397 -26.30 -1.53 32.67
CA ALA A 397 -27.53 -1.33 31.87
C ALA A 397 -27.85 -2.49 30.89
N SER A 398 -28.26 -3.64 31.44
CA SER A 398 -29.21 -4.63 30.85
C SER A 398 -29.11 -5.08 29.37
N ALA A 399 -28.77 -6.36 29.15
CA ALA A 399 -29.53 -7.29 28.28
C ALA A 399 -29.26 -8.75 28.71
N SER A 400 -30.23 -9.67 28.59
CA SER A 400 -30.22 -10.97 29.28
C SER A 400 -29.92 -12.21 28.42
N CYS A 401 -29.45 -13.26 29.11
CA CYS A 401 -28.96 -14.53 28.55
C CYS A 401 -30.02 -15.43 27.90
N VAL A 402 -29.55 -16.36 27.05
CA VAL A 402 -30.09 -17.73 26.92
C VAL A 402 -28.94 -18.73 26.96
N GLN A 403 -29.05 -19.81 27.74
CA GLN A 403 -28.06 -20.89 27.87
C GLN A 403 -28.44 -22.15 27.06
N PRO A 404 -27.46 -23.01 26.73
CA PRO A 404 -27.65 -24.45 26.55
C PRO A 404 -27.33 -25.22 27.85
N THR A 405 -28.11 -26.26 28.15
CA THR A 405 -28.12 -27.05 29.39
C THR A 405 -27.04 -28.14 29.48
N GLU A 406 -26.72 -28.58 30.71
CA GLU A 406 -26.03 -29.84 31.02
C GLU A 406 -26.79 -31.10 30.54
N PRO A 407 -26.16 -32.29 30.66
CA PRO A 407 -26.75 -33.28 31.56
C PRO A 407 -25.78 -33.99 32.55
N GLN A 408 -25.87 -33.58 33.83
CA GLN A 408 -25.77 -34.36 35.09
C GLN A 408 -25.05 -35.73 35.18
N SER A 409 -24.13 -35.81 36.17
CA SER A 409 -23.92 -36.96 37.12
C SER A 409 -23.35 -38.29 36.55
N THR A 410 -22.69 -39.18 37.33
CA THR A 410 -22.70 -39.42 38.79
C THR A 410 -21.28 -39.60 39.39
N SER A 411 -21.18 -39.54 40.73
CA SER A 411 -20.01 -40.00 41.50
C SER A 411 -20.03 -41.53 41.70
N ASP A 412 -18.86 -42.15 41.99
CA ASP A 412 -18.61 -42.85 43.28
C ASP A 412 -17.33 -43.76 43.34
N ILE A 413 -16.78 -43.85 44.57
CA ILE A 413 -16.16 -45.04 45.22
C ILE A 413 -14.70 -45.49 44.91
N THR A 414 -13.83 -45.15 45.88
CA THR A 414 -12.71 -45.89 46.55
C THR A 414 -11.45 -46.40 45.81
N SER A 415 -10.35 -45.69 46.08
CA SER A 415 -9.06 -46.14 46.66
C SER A 415 -8.75 -47.63 46.96
N ILE A 416 -7.51 -48.04 46.63
CA ILE A 416 -6.58 -48.95 47.37
C ILE A 416 -5.17 -48.69 46.77
N THR A 417 -4.17 -48.08 47.44
CA THR A 417 -3.23 -48.57 48.50
C THR A 417 -2.35 -49.76 48.08
N ALA A 418 -1.01 -49.79 48.29
CA ALA A 418 -0.06 -48.82 48.86
C ALA A 418 1.43 -49.21 48.64
N SER A 419 2.36 -48.28 48.94
CA SER A 419 3.70 -48.53 49.58
C SER A 419 4.82 -49.19 48.71
N VAL A 420 6.15 -49.06 48.94
CA VAL A 420 7.06 -48.32 49.87
C VAL A 420 8.36 -47.98 49.08
N GLY A 421 9.13 -46.93 49.44
CA GLY A 421 10.62 -46.98 49.28
C GLY A 421 11.39 -45.72 48.86
N PHE A 422 11.95 -45.00 49.84
CA PHE A 422 13.12 -44.09 49.70
C PHE A 422 14.40 -44.86 50.10
N PRO A 423 15.65 -44.52 49.63
CA PRO A 423 16.28 -43.20 49.81
C PRO A 423 17.16 -42.70 48.62
N ALA A 424 17.95 -41.66 48.87
CA ALA A 424 18.60 -40.81 47.85
C ALA A 424 20.11 -41.07 47.62
N SER A 425 20.70 -40.27 46.71
CA SER A 425 22.14 -40.07 46.42
C SER A 425 22.88 -41.12 45.57
N THR A 426 23.03 -40.81 44.27
CA THR A 426 24.33 -40.88 43.55
C THR A 426 24.32 -40.02 42.27
N GLN A 427 25.50 -39.87 41.63
CA GLN A 427 25.76 -38.99 40.47
C GLN A 427 25.12 -39.47 39.16
N PRO A 428 24.91 -38.57 38.17
CA PRO A 428 24.34 -38.93 36.86
C PRO A 428 25.36 -39.66 35.96
N THR A 429 25.03 -40.89 35.56
CA THR A 429 25.78 -41.63 34.53
C THR A 429 24.84 -42.21 33.47
N LYS A 430 25.10 -41.82 32.22
CA LYS A 430 24.61 -42.35 30.93
C LYS A 430 23.78 -43.64 31.00
N PHE A 431 22.53 -43.57 30.55
CA PHE A 431 21.85 -44.72 29.95
C PHE A 431 21.96 -44.63 28.42
N ALA A 432 22.20 -45.77 27.77
CA ALA A 432 22.37 -45.85 26.33
C ALA A 432 21.01 -45.87 25.62
N THR A 433 20.86 -45.06 24.57
CA THR A 433 19.81 -45.23 23.57
C THR A 433 20.04 -46.54 22.83
N ALA A 434 19.10 -47.47 22.91
CA ALA A 434 19.16 -48.72 22.16
C ALA A 434 19.01 -48.44 20.65
N GLU A 435 19.74 -49.21 19.84
CA GLU A 435 19.71 -49.10 18.38
C GLU A 435 18.34 -49.56 17.84
N ILE A 436 17.59 -48.65 17.23
CA ILE A 436 16.54 -49.03 16.28
C ILE A 436 17.22 -49.22 14.93
N ALA A 437 17.24 -50.45 14.43
CA ALA A 437 17.83 -50.74 13.12
C ALA A 437 17.08 -49.96 12.01
N PRO A 438 17.78 -49.35 11.04
CA PRO A 438 17.15 -48.57 9.99
C PRO A 438 16.35 -49.49 9.06
N SER A 439 15.03 -49.26 8.95
CA SER A 439 14.21 -49.89 7.92
C SER A 439 14.58 -49.29 6.56
N GLU A 440 15.20 -50.09 5.69
CA GLU A 440 15.59 -49.66 4.34
C GLU A 440 14.35 -49.32 3.48
N ASN A 441 14.08 -48.03 3.34
CA ASN A 441 13.26 -47.47 2.27
C ASN A 441 13.72 -46.02 2.02
N LYS A 442 14.90 -45.85 1.41
CA LYS A 442 15.22 -44.58 0.74
C LYS A 442 14.19 -44.38 -0.38
N PRO A 443 13.61 -43.17 -0.55
CA PRO A 443 12.71 -42.91 -1.66
C PRO A 443 13.44 -43.13 -2.98
N THR A 444 12.83 -43.88 -3.90
CA THR A 444 13.39 -44.08 -5.25
C THR A 444 13.48 -42.73 -5.96
N ILE A 445 14.69 -42.31 -6.30
CA ILE A 445 14.90 -41.06 -7.06
C ILE A 445 14.47 -41.32 -8.50
N LEU A 446 13.33 -40.78 -8.92
CA LEU A 446 12.87 -40.86 -10.32
C LEU A 446 13.48 -39.73 -11.15
N HIS A 447 13.57 -38.54 -10.53
CA HIS A 447 13.95 -37.28 -11.17
C HIS A 447 15.08 -36.60 -10.37
N PRO A 448 16.36 -37.01 -10.55
CA PRO A 448 17.48 -36.50 -9.78
C PRO A 448 17.77 -35.02 -10.10
N HIS A 449 18.09 -34.24 -9.06
CA HIS A 449 18.40 -32.82 -9.16
C HIS A 449 19.66 -32.45 -8.36
N ASP A 450 20.41 -31.45 -8.83
CA ASP A 450 21.64 -30.89 -8.21
C ASP A 450 21.46 -30.36 -6.77
N LEU A 451 20.21 -30.28 -6.30
CA LEU A 451 19.82 -29.72 -5.01
C LEU A 451 19.07 -30.72 -4.11
N ASP A 452 18.93 -31.99 -4.50
CA ASP A 452 18.22 -33.01 -3.70
C ASP A 452 18.81 -33.15 -2.29
N ASP A 453 20.14 -33.31 -2.18
CA ASP A 453 20.86 -33.39 -0.90
C ASP A 453 20.84 -32.08 -0.09
N ARG A 454 20.49 -30.95 -0.73
CA ARG A 454 20.52 -29.59 -0.15
C ARG A 454 19.14 -29.06 0.25
N ILE A 455 18.06 -29.71 -0.20
CA ILE A 455 16.67 -29.31 0.07
C ILE A 455 15.88 -30.55 0.51
N PRO A 456 15.84 -30.86 1.82
CA PRO A 456 15.12 -32.01 2.34
C PRO A 456 13.65 -32.02 1.88
N GLY A 457 13.29 -33.03 1.08
CA GLY A 457 11.97 -33.20 0.49
C GLY A 457 11.84 -32.81 -0.98
N LEU A 458 12.85 -32.19 -1.63
CA LEU A 458 12.78 -31.84 -3.05
C LEU A 458 12.53 -33.07 -3.93
N THR A 459 13.25 -34.16 -3.70
CA THR A 459 13.04 -35.45 -4.38
C THR A 459 11.61 -35.95 -4.24
N ASN A 460 11.03 -35.84 -3.03
CA ASN A 460 9.66 -36.28 -2.75
C ASN A 460 8.62 -35.43 -3.49
N LEU A 461 8.92 -34.15 -3.76
CA LEU A 461 8.07 -33.28 -4.56
C LEU A 461 8.26 -33.52 -6.07
N ARG A 462 9.50 -33.59 -6.57
CA ARG A 462 9.79 -33.87 -7.99
C ARG A 462 9.31 -35.26 -8.45
N ASN A 463 9.31 -36.25 -7.55
CA ASN A 463 8.70 -37.56 -7.78
C ASN A 463 7.15 -37.53 -7.88
N GLN A 464 6.49 -36.48 -7.37
CA GLN A 464 5.03 -36.30 -7.49
C GLN A 464 4.67 -35.39 -8.66
N THR A 465 5.48 -34.36 -8.93
CA THR A 465 5.25 -33.40 -10.01
C THR A 465 6.53 -32.72 -10.47
N LEU A 466 6.68 -32.56 -11.78
CA LEU A 466 7.72 -31.74 -12.42
C LEU A 466 7.19 -30.35 -12.84
N GLY A 467 5.96 -30.01 -12.43
CA GLY A 467 5.23 -28.83 -12.86
C GLY A 467 3.98 -29.17 -13.67
N ASP A 468 3.10 -28.18 -13.82
CA ASP A 468 1.89 -28.23 -14.63
C ASP A 468 1.89 -27.04 -15.60
N PRO A 469 1.62 -27.23 -16.91
CA PRO A 469 1.67 -26.15 -17.90
C PRO A 469 0.58 -25.09 -17.71
N ARG A 470 -0.39 -25.30 -16.80
CA ARG A 470 -1.34 -24.27 -16.36
C ARG A 470 -0.69 -23.25 -15.43
N ILE A 471 0.36 -23.62 -14.68
CA ILE A 471 1.10 -22.70 -13.81
C ILE A 471 2.01 -21.82 -14.66
N THR A 472 1.69 -20.54 -14.73
CA THR A 472 2.45 -19.53 -15.46
C THR A 472 3.37 -18.75 -14.52
N ILE A 473 4.66 -18.79 -14.81
CA ILE A 473 5.71 -18.04 -14.12
C ILE A 473 6.15 -16.90 -15.05
N VAL A 474 6.06 -15.66 -14.59
CA VAL A 474 6.56 -14.50 -15.33
C VAL A 474 7.86 -14.01 -14.69
N ILE A 475 8.92 -13.87 -15.50
CA ILE A 475 10.27 -13.51 -15.05
C ILE A 475 10.60 -12.10 -15.54
N LEU A 476 10.76 -11.16 -14.60
CA LEU A 476 11.13 -9.77 -14.85
C LEU A 476 12.65 -9.60 -14.65
N ASP A 477 13.41 -9.64 -15.75
CA ASP A 477 14.88 -9.60 -15.74
C ASP A 477 15.43 -9.11 -17.11
N GLY A 478 16.64 -9.50 -17.53
CA GLY A 478 17.17 -9.30 -18.88
C GLY A 478 16.52 -10.17 -19.97
N ASN A 479 17.21 -10.34 -21.11
CA ASN A 479 16.78 -11.16 -22.24
C ASN A 479 17.55 -12.51 -22.31
N PRO A 480 16.94 -13.66 -21.96
CA PRO A 480 17.63 -14.94 -21.98
C PRO A 480 17.84 -15.47 -23.39
N ASP A 481 18.87 -16.29 -23.57
CA ASP A 481 19.05 -17.11 -24.76
C ASP A 481 18.11 -18.31 -24.69
N HIS A 482 17.22 -18.45 -25.68
CA HIS A 482 16.22 -19.53 -25.75
C HIS A 482 16.65 -20.67 -26.69
N GLU A 483 17.76 -20.52 -27.42
CA GLU A 483 18.24 -21.54 -28.36
C GLU A 483 18.97 -22.70 -27.65
N LEU A 484 19.45 -22.44 -26.42
CA LEU A 484 20.19 -23.39 -25.58
C LEU A 484 19.43 -24.69 -25.33
N SER A 485 20.13 -25.82 -25.32
CA SER A 485 19.52 -27.15 -25.19
C SER A 485 18.67 -27.33 -23.92
N CYS A 486 19.01 -26.62 -22.84
CA CYS A 486 18.23 -26.65 -21.59
C CYS A 486 16.81 -26.07 -21.71
N PHE A 487 16.48 -25.33 -22.77
CA PHE A 487 15.13 -24.80 -23.03
C PHE A 487 14.39 -25.53 -24.16
N GLN A 488 15.03 -26.47 -24.86
CA GLN A 488 14.42 -27.18 -25.99
C GLN A 488 13.33 -28.14 -25.49
N GLY A 489 12.07 -27.80 -25.78
CA GLY A 489 10.88 -28.53 -25.29
C GLY A 489 10.23 -27.91 -24.05
N ALA A 490 10.85 -26.91 -23.42
CA ALA A 490 10.22 -26.16 -22.33
C ALA A 490 9.06 -25.29 -22.86
N ASN A 491 8.02 -25.08 -22.03
CA ASN A 491 6.90 -24.18 -22.35
C ASN A 491 7.29 -22.71 -22.08
N ILE A 492 8.25 -22.22 -22.85
CA ILE A 492 8.94 -20.94 -22.65
C ILE A 492 8.57 -19.93 -23.75
N SER A 493 8.52 -18.64 -23.40
CA SER A 493 8.20 -17.55 -24.33
C SER A 493 8.79 -16.21 -23.87
N LYS A 494 8.84 -15.23 -24.78
CA LYS A 494 9.24 -13.84 -24.46
C LYS A 494 8.10 -12.88 -24.79
N VAL A 495 7.89 -11.89 -23.92
CA VAL A 495 7.07 -10.72 -24.22
C VAL A 495 7.92 -9.48 -23.94
N PHE A 496 8.34 -8.79 -25.00
CA PHE A 496 9.06 -7.53 -24.85
C PHE A 496 8.09 -6.42 -24.41
N PRO A 497 8.48 -5.55 -23.46
CA PRO A 497 7.67 -4.40 -23.06
C PRO A 497 7.30 -3.50 -24.26
N TYR A 498 6.01 -3.27 -24.49
CA TYR A 498 5.53 -2.44 -25.61
C TYR A 498 5.94 -0.96 -25.52
N TRP A 499 6.46 -0.53 -24.36
CA TRP A 499 6.92 0.84 -24.09
C TRP A 499 8.45 1.00 -24.21
N HIS A 500 9.16 -0.02 -24.71
CA HIS A 500 10.60 0.01 -24.96
C HIS A 500 10.92 -0.09 -26.46
N ASP A 501 11.99 0.57 -26.88
CA ASP A 501 12.54 0.42 -28.24
C ASP A 501 13.05 -1.02 -28.46
N THR A 502 12.86 -1.56 -29.67
CA THR A 502 13.38 -2.87 -30.06
C THR A 502 14.91 -2.93 -29.85
N PRO A 503 15.42 -3.80 -28.97
CA PRO A 503 16.84 -3.82 -28.63
C PRO A 503 17.69 -4.31 -29.82
N GLN A 504 18.77 -3.60 -30.11
CA GLN A 504 19.76 -4.07 -31.08
C GLN A 504 20.33 -5.45 -30.65
N PRO A 505 20.55 -6.39 -31.58
CA PRO A 505 21.12 -7.70 -31.23
C PRO A 505 22.53 -7.53 -30.63
N ILE A 506 22.89 -8.42 -29.71
CA ILE A 506 24.25 -8.55 -29.17
C ILE A 506 24.95 -9.65 -29.94
N TYR A 507 26.19 -9.41 -30.37
CA TYR A 507 26.90 -10.37 -31.21
C TYR A 507 27.50 -11.52 -30.38
N PRO A 508 27.58 -12.76 -30.90
CA PRO A 508 28.17 -13.90 -30.18
C PRO A 508 29.60 -13.66 -29.70
N GLU A 509 30.39 -12.85 -30.42
CA GLU A 509 31.73 -12.41 -30.06
C GLU A 509 31.77 -11.51 -28.80
N ASP A 510 30.75 -10.69 -28.56
CA ASP A 510 30.67 -9.89 -27.32
C ASP A 510 30.41 -10.81 -26.10
N TYR A 511 29.54 -11.81 -26.26
CA TYR A 511 29.30 -12.84 -25.26
C TYR A 511 30.55 -13.69 -24.98
N ALA A 512 31.29 -14.07 -26.03
CA ALA A 512 32.56 -14.78 -25.89
C ALA A 512 33.59 -13.92 -25.14
N THR A 513 33.74 -12.65 -25.50
CA THR A 513 34.64 -11.68 -24.84
C THR A 513 34.31 -11.50 -23.36
N PHE A 514 33.01 -11.38 -23.02
CA PHE A 514 32.56 -11.34 -21.63
C PHE A 514 32.92 -12.64 -20.89
N ARG A 515 32.63 -13.80 -21.50
CA ARG A 515 32.84 -15.13 -20.92
C ARG A 515 34.32 -15.46 -20.68
N GLU A 516 35.22 -15.07 -21.57
CA GLU A 516 36.67 -15.20 -21.37
C GLU A 516 37.13 -14.41 -20.13
N ILE A 517 36.70 -13.16 -19.99
CA ILE A 517 37.04 -12.32 -18.83
C ILE A 517 36.36 -12.85 -17.55
N ASP A 518 35.13 -13.34 -17.64
CA ASP A 518 34.37 -13.94 -16.53
C ASP A 518 34.89 -15.32 -16.08
N ASN A 519 35.61 -16.04 -16.94
CA ASN A 519 36.27 -17.31 -16.64
C ASN A 519 37.77 -17.16 -16.29
N SER A 520 38.38 -15.99 -16.53
CA SER A 520 39.81 -15.70 -16.28
C SER A 520 40.30 -15.81 -14.82
N GLY A 521 39.40 -16.09 -13.86
CA GLY A 521 39.70 -16.18 -12.43
C GLY A 521 39.84 -14.83 -11.70
N ILE A 522 39.88 -13.72 -12.45
CA ILE A 522 39.99 -12.34 -11.93
C ILE A 522 38.71 -11.95 -11.19
N LYS A 523 38.84 -11.14 -10.12
CA LYS A 523 37.74 -10.77 -9.21
C LYS A 523 37.71 -9.26 -8.95
N GLY A 524 36.63 -8.79 -8.31
CA GLY A 524 36.49 -7.41 -7.85
C GLY A 524 36.65 -6.37 -8.94
N GLU A 525 37.29 -5.25 -8.59
CA GLU A 525 37.45 -4.09 -9.47
C GLU A 525 38.30 -4.38 -10.70
N GLU A 526 39.34 -5.21 -10.61
CA GLU A 526 40.21 -5.51 -11.75
C GLU A 526 39.41 -6.17 -12.89
N LYS A 527 38.49 -7.08 -12.53
CA LYS A 527 37.55 -7.69 -13.48
C LYS A 527 36.64 -6.64 -14.10
N GLN A 528 36.04 -5.76 -13.29
CA GLN A 528 35.17 -4.69 -13.80
C GLN A 528 35.92 -3.70 -14.71
N LYS A 529 37.19 -3.40 -14.40
CA LYS A 529 38.07 -2.56 -15.21
C LYS A 529 38.39 -3.21 -16.56
N LYS A 530 38.64 -4.52 -16.59
CA LYS A 530 38.86 -5.29 -17.83
C LYS A 530 37.59 -5.40 -18.66
N LEU A 531 36.43 -5.69 -18.05
CA LEU A 531 35.14 -5.70 -18.75
C LEU A 531 34.80 -4.35 -19.37
N LYS A 532 34.92 -3.24 -18.62
CA LYS A 532 34.68 -1.86 -19.11
C LYS A 532 35.68 -1.40 -20.17
N ALA A 533 36.84 -2.04 -20.29
CA ALA A 533 37.84 -1.76 -21.33
C ALA A 533 37.63 -2.61 -22.59
N ALA A 534 37.00 -3.78 -22.48
CA ALA A 534 36.75 -4.70 -23.59
C ALA A 534 35.39 -4.48 -24.27
N LEU A 535 34.36 -4.07 -23.51
CA LEU A 535 32.98 -3.97 -23.99
C LEU A 535 32.37 -2.58 -23.73
N PRO A 536 31.67 -1.96 -24.69
CA PRO A 536 30.95 -0.69 -24.48
C PRO A 536 29.91 -0.80 -23.35
N LYS A 537 29.77 0.23 -22.50
CA LYS A 537 28.90 0.18 -21.30
C LYS A 537 27.48 -0.36 -21.57
N PRO A 538 26.72 0.08 -22.60
CA PRO A 538 25.38 -0.44 -22.84
C PRO A 538 25.34 -1.93 -23.21
N ILE A 539 26.33 -2.42 -23.96
CA ILE A 539 26.47 -3.83 -24.32
C ILE A 539 26.86 -4.64 -23.08
N LEU A 540 27.85 -4.19 -22.31
CA LEU A 540 28.26 -4.83 -21.07
C LEU A 540 27.10 -4.97 -20.07
N ASN A 541 26.32 -3.91 -19.86
CA ASN A 541 25.18 -3.89 -18.94
C ASN A 541 24.06 -4.85 -19.39
N ARG A 542 23.81 -4.97 -20.69
CA ARG A 542 22.85 -5.95 -21.22
C ARG A 542 23.38 -7.38 -21.12
N ILE A 543 24.64 -7.65 -21.50
CA ILE A 543 25.26 -8.97 -21.36
C ILE A 543 25.23 -9.45 -19.90
N GLN A 544 25.39 -8.55 -18.92
CA GLN A 544 25.25 -8.86 -17.50
C GLN A 544 23.82 -9.29 -17.15
N GLY A 545 22.79 -8.56 -17.62
CA GLY A 545 21.38 -8.94 -17.46
C GLY A 545 21.03 -10.25 -18.17
N ASP A 546 21.45 -10.43 -19.42
CA ASP A 546 21.19 -11.61 -20.24
C ASP A 546 21.89 -12.85 -19.62
N ASN A 547 23.07 -12.69 -19.01
CA ASN A 547 23.72 -13.71 -18.17
C ASN A 547 23.04 -13.99 -16.83
N HIS A 548 22.27 -13.04 -16.29
CA HIS A 548 21.54 -13.18 -15.03
C HIS A 548 20.26 -14.00 -15.26
N VAL A 549 19.46 -13.59 -16.25
CA VAL A 549 18.20 -14.25 -16.61
C VAL A 549 18.37 -15.64 -17.22
N CYS A 550 19.44 -15.91 -17.99
CA CYS A 550 19.72 -17.27 -18.49
C CYS A 550 19.88 -18.24 -17.32
N HIS A 551 20.63 -17.81 -16.30
CA HIS A 551 20.90 -18.59 -15.09
C HIS A 551 19.58 -18.84 -14.33
N ILE A 552 18.88 -17.77 -13.95
CA ILE A 552 17.57 -17.80 -13.27
C ILE A 552 16.55 -18.67 -14.01
N THR A 553 16.35 -18.46 -15.31
CA THR A 553 15.33 -19.18 -16.09
C THR A 553 15.66 -20.66 -16.19
N SER A 554 16.93 -21.03 -16.36
CA SER A 554 17.36 -22.44 -16.40
C SER A 554 17.21 -23.14 -15.04
N THR A 555 17.50 -22.46 -13.92
CA THR A 555 17.28 -23.01 -12.57
C THR A 555 15.80 -23.29 -12.29
N ILE A 556 14.87 -22.53 -12.92
CA ILE A 556 13.42 -22.77 -12.78
C ILE A 556 12.94 -23.88 -13.73
N ILE A 557 13.18 -23.78 -15.04
CA ILE A 557 12.55 -24.66 -16.07
C ILE A 557 13.50 -25.44 -16.99
N GLY A 558 14.79 -25.49 -16.68
CA GLY A 558 15.77 -26.25 -17.44
C GLY A 558 15.36 -27.72 -17.60
N GLN A 559 15.30 -28.23 -18.83
CA GLN A 559 14.77 -29.57 -19.10
C GLN A 559 15.68 -30.67 -18.53
N GLU A 560 15.08 -31.80 -18.16
CA GLU A 560 15.82 -32.92 -17.57
C GLU A 560 16.81 -33.54 -18.56
N ASN A 561 17.95 -34.02 -18.06
CA ASN A 561 19.05 -34.60 -18.84
C ASN A 561 19.78 -33.61 -19.79
N THR A 562 19.52 -32.30 -19.66
CA THR A 562 20.29 -31.23 -20.33
C THR A 562 21.45 -30.75 -19.44
N PRO A 563 22.38 -29.88 -19.92
CA PRO A 563 23.51 -29.40 -19.11
C PRO A 563 23.10 -28.57 -17.88
N SER A 564 21.86 -28.07 -17.83
CA SER A 564 21.37 -27.22 -16.75
C SER A 564 19.92 -27.55 -16.43
N PRO A 565 19.63 -28.68 -15.75
CA PRO A 565 18.28 -29.03 -15.32
C PRO A 565 17.77 -28.06 -14.25
N GLY A 566 16.46 -27.82 -14.26
CA GLY A 566 15.76 -26.95 -13.33
C GLY A 566 14.76 -27.69 -12.45
N ILE A 567 14.23 -26.96 -11.47
CA ILE A 567 13.33 -27.50 -10.45
C ILE A 567 12.01 -27.98 -11.05
N ALA A 568 11.40 -27.18 -11.94
CA ALA A 568 10.02 -27.31 -12.41
C ALA A 568 9.88 -27.26 -13.96
N PRO A 569 10.52 -28.18 -14.70
CA PRO A 569 10.63 -28.11 -16.17
C PRO A 569 9.31 -28.13 -16.95
N ASN A 570 8.20 -28.55 -16.35
CA ASN A 570 6.90 -28.64 -17.03
C ASN A 570 5.98 -27.41 -16.80
N CYS A 571 6.41 -26.41 -16.02
CA CYS A 571 5.67 -25.16 -15.87
C CYS A 571 5.79 -24.26 -17.12
N ARG A 572 4.83 -23.34 -17.29
CA ARG A 572 4.87 -22.31 -18.34
C ARG A 572 5.71 -21.11 -17.88
N VAL A 573 6.63 -20.62 -18.72
CA VAL A 573 7.41 -19.40 -18.46
C VAL A 573 7.18 -18.34 -19.52
N ILE A 574 7.10 -17.09 -19.07
CA ILE A 574 7.18 -15.90 -19.91
C ILE A 574 8.30 -15.01 -19.36
N ASN A 575 9.34 -14.77 -20.14
CA ASN A 575 10.35 -13.76 -19.83
C ASN A 575 9.88 -12.39 -20.32
N ILE A 576 9.97 -11.37 -19.47
CA ILE A 576 9.77 -9.96 -19.83
C ILE A 576 11.10 -9.22 -19.66
N PRO A 577 11.82 -8.93 -20.76
CA PRO A 577 13.09 -8.22 -20.70
C PRO A 577 12.90 -6.74 -20.34
N ILE A 578 13.23 -6.37 -19.11
CA ILE A 578 13.08 -5.00 -18.55
C ILE A 578 14.38 -4.16 -18.63
N ASN A 579 15.46 -4.71 -19.20
CA ASN A 579 16.72 -4.01 -19.51
C ASN A 579 17.06 -4.19 -21.00
N THR A 580 16.36 -3.44 -21.86
CA THR A 580 16.52 -3.51 -23.31
C THR A 580 17.56 -2.54 -23.87
N THR A 581 17.76 -1.38 -23.24
CA THR A 581 18.72 -0.36 -23.73
C THR A 581 20.09 -0.39 -23.05
N GLY A 582 20.24 -1.13 -21.94
CA GLY A 582 21.50 -1.20 -21.17
C GLY A 582 21.70 -0.05 -20.18
N LYS A 583 20.69 0.79 -19.97
CA LYS A 583 20.73 1.86 -18.96
C LYS A 583 20.39 1.26 -17.59
N GLU A 584 21.26 1.46 -16.60
CA GLU A 584 21.00 1.00 -15.21
C GLU A 584 19.66 1.51 -14.66
N GLU A 585 19.29 2.74 -14.99
CA GLU A 585 18.02 3.38 -14.62
C GLU A 585 16.77 2.66 -15.16
N GLU A 586 16.87 1.98 -16.31
CA GLU A 586 15.76 1.25 -16.94
C GLU A 586 15.34 0.07 -16.07
N PHE A 587 16.32 -0.75 -15.66
CA PHE A 587 16.11 -2.00 -14.92
C PHE A 587 15.48 -1.82 -13.53
N ILE A 588 15.73 -0.69 -12.87
CA ILE A 588 15.23 -0.38 -11.52
C ILE A 588 14.24 0.78 -11.47
N SER A 589 13.74 1.25 -12.61
CA SER A 589 12.76 2.34 -12.71
C SER A 589 11.41 1.93 -12.11
N VAL A 590 10.87 2.78 -11.22
CA VAL A 590 9.53 2.61 -10.61
C VAL A 590 8.46 2.39 -11.67
N LEU A 591 8.45 3.23 -12.70
CA LEU A 591 7.44 3.20 -13.77
C LEU A 591 7.60 1.96 -14.66
N ASN A 592 8.83 1.54 -14.95
CA ASN A 592 9.10 0.35 -15.76
C ASN A 592 8.69 -0.92 -14.99
N LEU A 593 9.11 -1.04 -13.73
CA LEU A 593 8.76 -2.17 -12.87
C LEU A 593 7.25 -2.25 -12.63
N ALA A 594 6.57 -1.13 -12.34
CA ALA A 594 5.11 -1.12 -12.15
C ALA A 594 4.37 -1.61 -13.40
N ARG A 595 4.71 -1.09 -14.59
CA ARG A 595 4.15 -1.56 -15.87
C ARG A 595 4.48 -3.03 -16.16
N ALA A 596 5.67 -3.51 -15.77
CA ALA A 596 6.06 -4.91 -15.92
C ALA A 596 5.27 -5.84 -14.98
N PHE A 597 4.92 -5.39 -13.77
CA PHE A 597 4.00 -6.09 -12.86
C PHE A 597 2.58 -6.16 -13.44
N GLU A 598 2.05 -5.05 -13.97
CA GLU A 598 0.73 -5.06 -14.61
C GLU A 598 0.69 -5.92 -15.88
N LEU A 599 1.73 -5.86 -16.73
CA LEU A 599 1.85 -6.74 -17.90
C LEU A 599 1.95 -8.23 -17.49
N ALA A 600 2.61 -8.56 -16.38
CA ALA A 600 2.67 -9.92 -15.86
C ALA A 600 1.30 -10.43 -15.36
N LEU A 601 0.51 -9.56 -14.72
CA LEU A 601 -0.89 -9.82 -14.35
C LEU A 601 -1.75 -10.07 -15.61
N ASP A 602 -1.68 -9.20 -16.62
CA ASP A 602 -2.44 -9.33 -17.88
C ASP A 602 -2.10 -10.62 -18.66
N LEU A 603 -0.85 -11.09 -18.56
CA LEU A 603 -0.38 -12.35 -19.15
C LEU A 603 -0.79 -13.61 -18.36
N GLY A 604 -1.47 -13.44 -17.21
CA GLY A 604 -2.00 -14.52 -16.38
C GLY A 604 -0.95 -15.21 -15.52
N ALA A 605 -0.02 -14.47 -14.91
CA ALA A 605 0.94 -15.02 -13.96
C ALA A 605 0.25 -15.67 -12.74
N ASN A 606 0.75 -16.83 -12.32
CA ASN A 606 0.52 -17.37 -10.96
C ASN A 606 1.71 -17.04 -10.04
N ILE A 607 2.91 -16.91 -10.61
CA ILE A 607 4.10 -16.44 -9.91
C ILE A 607 4.79 -15.35 -10.75
N ILE A 608 5.16 -14.24 -10.11
CA ILE A 608 6.05 -13.23 -10.68
C ILE A 608 7.41 -13.34 -9.98
N HIS A 609 8.42 -13.79 -10.72
CA HIS A 609 9.81 -13.73 -10.31
C HIS A 609 10.37 -12.35 -10.69
N CYS A 610 10.50 -11.44 -9.72
CA CYS A 610 11.13 -10.15 -9.95
C CYS A 610 12.62 -10.26 -9.59
N ALA A 611 13.49 -10.28 -10.61
CA ALA A 611 14.93 -10.39 -10.42
C ALA A 611 15.60 -9.04 -10.10
N ALA A 612 14.88 -7.93 -10.33
CA ALA A 612 15.35 -6.58 -10.05
C ALA A 612 15.35 -6.27 -8.54
N CYS A 613 16.37 -5.54 -8.10
CA CYS A 613 16.46 -4.94 -6.78
C CYS A 613 16.56 -3.42 -6.95
N ARG A 614 15.52 -2.68 -6.55
CA ARG A 614 15.58 -1.23 -6.38
C ARG A 614 15.95 -0.94 -4.90
N PRO A 615 17.12 -0.34 -4.61
CA PRO A 615 17.54 -0.10 -3.23
C PRO A 615 16.63 0.89 -2.49
N THR A 616 16.29 0.56 -1.24
CA THR A 616 15.61 1.45 -0.27
C THR A 616 16.28 1.35 1.11
N GLN A 617 16.08 2.38 1.94
CA GLN A 617 16.53 2.46 3.33
C GLN A 617 15.39 2.52 4.35
N THR A 618 14.14 2.67 3.89
CA THR A 618 12.95 2.76 4.78
C THR A 618 12.12 1.48 4.78
N GLY A 619 12.25 0.64 3.74
CA GLY A 619 11.36 -0.51 3.51
C GLY A 619 10.05 -0.12 2.80
N GLU A 620 9.77 1.18 2.70
CA GLU A 620 8.72 1.75 1.86
C GLU A 620 9.21 1.81 0.41
N GLY A 621 8.27 1.65 -0.53
CA GLY A 621 8.50 1.81 -1.96
C GLY A 621 7.48 2.78 -2.56
N GLU A 622 7.83 3.41 -3.68
CA GLU A 622 7.01 4.47 -4.28
C GLU A 622 5.62 3.97 -4.70
N ASP A 623 4.59 4.78 -4.41
CA ASP A 623 3.17 4.39 -4.47
C ASP A 623 2.78 3.60 -5.72
N LEU A 624 3.23 4.03 -6.90
CA LEU A 624 2.93 3.39 -8.18
C LEU A 624 3.38 1.91 -8.24
N LEU A 625 4.59 1.62 -7.73
CA LEU A 625 5.14 0.26 -7.72
C LEU A 625 4.54 -0.55 -6.57
N THR A 626 4.34 0.06 -5.41
CA THR A 626 3.67 -0.57 -4.25
C THR A 626 2.22 -0.96 -4.59
N GLN A 627 1.48 -0.13 -5.33
CA GLN A 627 0.14 -0.44 -5.81
C GLN A 627 0.15 -1.55 -6.87
N ALA A 628 1.08 -1.55 -7.83
CA ALA A 628 1.19 -2.63 -8.82
C ALA A 628 1.51 -3.99 -8.17
N VAL A 629 2.41 -4.02 -7.18
CA VAL A 629 2.74 -5.19 -6.36
C VAL A 629 1.50 -5.69 -5.59
N LYS A 630 0.80 -4.78 -4.90
CA LYS A 630 -0.43 -5.10 -4.15
C LYS A 630 -1.54 -5.62 -5.05
N LYS A 631 -1.73 -5.02 -6.23
CA LYS A 631 -2.70 -5.43 -7.26
C LYS A 631 -2.45 -6.87 -7.73
N CYS A 632 -1.19 -7.30 -7.86
CA CYS A 632 -0.86 -8.68 -8.17
C CYS A 632 -1.19 -9.63 -7.01
N GLN A 633 -0.83 -9.27 -5.77
CA GLN A 633 -1.14 -10.07 -4.58
C GLN A 633 -2.66 -10.26 -4.38
N GLU A 634 -3.45 -9.20 -4.56
CA GLU A 634 -4.92 -9.22 -4.52
C GLU A 634 -5.56 -10.10 -5.61
N ASN A 635 -4.80 -10.43 -6.67
CA ASN A 635 -5.21 -11.36 -7.72
C ASN A 635 -4.63 -12.79 -7.52
N ASN A 636 -4.22 -13.14 -6.29
CA ASN A 636 -3.68 -14.47 -5.93
C ASN A 636 -2.41 -14.85 -6.73
N ILE A 637 -1.55 -13.85 -6.97
CA ILE A 637 -0.25 -14.03 -7.65
C ILE A 637 0.88 -13.96 -6.63
N LEU A 638 1.68 -15.03 -6.55
CA LEU A 638 2.86 -15.05 -5.68
C LEU A 638 3.97 -14.18 -6.28
N ILE A 639 4.47 -13.20 -5.55
CA ILE A 639 5.66 -12.45 -5.96
C ILE A 639 6.87 -13.05 -5.21
N VAL A 640 7.91 -13.44 -5.95
CA VAL A 640 9.17 -13.95 -5.41
C VAL A 640 10.29 -13.01 -5.86
N ALA A 641 11.10 -12.53 -4.93
CA ALA A 641 12.18 -11.59 -5.23
C ALA A 641 13.40 -11.80 -4.32
N PRO A 642 14.63 -11.54 -4.81
CA PRO A 642 15.85 -11.69 -4.02
C PRO A 642 15.95 -10.57 -2.97
N ALA A 643 16.34 -10.91 -1.73
CA ALA A 643 16.54 -9.93 -0.66
C ALA A 643 17.67 -8.92 -0.96
N GLY A 644 18.65 -9.33 -1.78
CA GLY A 644 19.78 -8.52 -2.23
C GLY A 644 21.11 -8.88 -1.58
N ASN A 645 22.21 -8.34 -2.14
CA ASN A 645 23.59 -8.78 -1.85
C ASN A 645 24.44 -7.67 -1.20
N ASN A 646 23.81 -6.79 -0.41
CA ASN A 646 24.36 -5.55 0.13
C ASN A 646 24.74 -5.67 1.62
N LYS A 647 24.91 -6.88 2.15
CA LYS A 647 25.23 -7.20 3.57
C LYS A 647 24.17 -6.82 4.61
N GLY A 648 23.08 -6.17 4.20
CA GLY A 648 22.13 -5.44 5.07
C GLY A 648 22.32 -3.91 5.05
N GLU A 649 23.21 -3.35 4.22
CA GLU A 649 23.42 -1.90 4.06
C GLU A 649 22.24 -1.18 3.39
N CYS A 650 21.35 -1.93 2.74
CA CYS A 650 20.06 -1.48 2.21
C CYS A 650 19.12 -2.68 1.99
N TRP A 651 17.85 -2.42 1.71
CA TRP A 651 16.86 -3.42 1.29
C TRP A 651 16.49 -3.26 -0.19
N CYS A 652 15.96 -4.31 -0.80
CA CYS A 652 15.46 -4.33 -2.18
C CYS A 652 13.93 -4.25 -2.24
N ILE A 653 13.40 -3.28 -2.97
CA ILE A 653 12.04 -3.31 -3.54
C ILE A 653 12.11 -4.15 -4.83
N PRO A 654 11.14 -5.05 -5.13
CA PRO A 654 9.89 -5.27 -4.39
C PRO A 654 10.00 -6.22 -3.20
N ALA A 655 11.13 -6.92 -3.02
CA ALA A 655 11.27 -7.97 -1.99
C ALA A 655 10.87 -7.53 -0.57
N VAL A 656 11.12 -6.28 -0.18
CA VAL A 656 10.82 -5.76 1.16
C VAL A 656 9.37 -5.30 1.33
N LEU A 657 8.58 -5.25 0.26
CA LEU A 657 7.16 -4.89 0.33
C LEU A 657 6.35 -6.07 0.92
N PRO A 658 5.44 -5.81 1.88
CA PRO A 658 4.64 -6.86 2.53
C PRO A 658 3.97 -7.83 1.55
N GLY A 659 3.89 -9.11 1.91
CA GLY A 659 3.31 -10.17 1.09
C GLY A 659 4.21 -10.67 -0.06
N THR A 660 5.36 -10.04 -0.31
CA THR A 660 6.37 -10.56 -1.26
C THR A 660 7.19 -11.65 -0.58
N LEU A 661 7.37 -12.81 -1.22
CA LEU A 661 8.29 -13.83 -0.73
C LEU A 661 9.74 -13.39 -0.99
N ALA A 662 10.36 -12.79 0.02
CA ALA A 662 11.76 -12.38 -0.06
C ALA A 662 12.67 -13.61 0.10
N VAL A 663 13.67 -13.75 -0.77
CA VAL A 663 14.57 -14.91 -0.73
C VAL A 663 16.01 -14.49 -0.51
N GLY A 664 16.57 -14.92 0.62
CA GLY A 664 17.99 -14.77 0.93
C GLY A 664 18.80 -16.04 0.64
N ALA A 665 20.12 -15.89 0.67
CA ALA A 665 21.06 -16.93 0.21
C ALA A 665 21.78 -17.64 1.36
N ILE A 666 21.64 -18.97 1.41
CA ILE A 666 22.39 -19.85 2.29
C ILE A 666 23.51 -20.59 1.55
N LYS A 667 24.59 -20.91 2.27
CA LYS A 667 25.73 -21.70 1.79
C LYS A 667 25.46 -23.20 1.78
N ASP A 668 26.37 -23.95 1.19
CA ASP A 668 26.39 -25.42 1.22
C ASP A 668 26.57 -25.97 2.64
N GLU A 669 27.26 -25.25 3.53
CA GLU A 669 27.40 -25.63 4.95
C GLU A 669 26.23 -25.18 5.85
N GLY A 670 25.08 -24.80 5.27
CA GLY A 670 23.88 -24.43 6.03
C GLY A 670 23.95 -23.09 6.78
N LYS A 671 24.92 -22.23 6.47
CA LYS A 671 25.08 -20.90 7.09
C LYS A 671 24.70 -19.77 6.10
N PRO A 672 24.10 -18.66 6.56
CA PRO A 672 23.73 -17.56 5.67
C PRO A 672 24.98 -16.85 5.11
N PHE A 673 24.88 -16.26 3.93
CA PHE A 673 25.94 -15.39 3.42
C PHE A 673 25.96 -14.05 4.13
N LYS A 674 27.14 -13.59 4.57
CA LYS A 674 27.31 -12.22 5.12
C LYS A 674 27.00 -11.10 4.11
N PHE A 675 26.85 -11.39 2.81
CA PHE A 675 26.33 -10.43 1.83
C PHE A 675 24.80 -10.44 1.69
N SER A 676 24.10 -11.49 2.13
CA SER A 676 22.64 -11.55 2.00
C SER A 676 22.02 -10.46 2.87
N ASN A 677 21.12 -9.66 2.30
CA ASN A 677 20.34 -8.69 3.06
C ASN A 677 19.35 -9.41 3.99
N TRP A 678 19.01 -8.72 5.07
CA TRP A 678 18.20 -9.22 6.19
C TRP A 678 17.63 -8.02 6.99
N GLY A 679 16.83 -8.29 8.01
CA GLY A 679 16.15 -7.23 8.78
C GLY A 679 14.91 -6.66 8.08
N GLY A 680 14.19 -5.76 8.76
CA GLY A 680 12.92 -5.21 8.28
C GLY A 680 11.89 -6.30 8.00
N ASN A 681 11.04 -6.09 6.98
CA ASN A 681 10.00 -7.05 6.57
C ASN A 681 10.56 -8.42 6.14
N TYR A 682 11.86 -8.55 5.84
CA TYR A 682 12.47 -9.85 5.58
C TYR A 682 12.41 -10.80 6.79
N GLN A 683 12.29 -10.29 8.02
CA GLN A 683 12.06 -11.13 9.20
C GLN A 683 10.64 -11.69 9.30
N ILE A 684 9.70 -11.17 8.51
CA ILE A 684 8.28 -11.56 8.51
C ILE A 684 7.97 -12.42 7.28
N ASP A 685 8.31 -11.91 6.10
CA ASP A 685 7.94 -12.45 4.79
C ASP A 685 9.11 -13.10 4.02
N GLY A 686 10.28 -13.21 4.65
CA GLY A 686 11.51 -13.71 4.01
C GLY A 686 11.94 -15.13 4.44
N ILE A 687 12.54 -15.87 3.50
CA ILE A 687 13.02 -17.25 3.67
C ILE A 687 14.44 -17.44 3.12
N MET A 688 15.20 -18.37 3.70
CA MET A 688 16.51 -18.80 3.19
C MET A 688 16.40 -20.01 2.27
N ALA A 689 17.09 -19.95 1.12
CA ALA A 689 17.22 -21.06 0.20
C ALA A 689 18.68 -21.22 -0.28
N PRO A 690 19.07 -22.41 -0.81
CA PRO A 690 20.37 -22.65 -1.42
C PRO A 690 20.77 -21.56 -2.40
N GLY A 691 21.84 -20.82 -2.07
CA GLY A 691 22.33 -19.68 -2.86
C GLY A 691 23.83 -19.76 -3.17
N GLU A 692 24.53 -20.81 -2.76
CA GLU A 692 25.90 -21.13 -3.19
C GLU A 692 25.91 -22.21 -4.28
N ASN A 693 26.94 -22.20 -5.14
CA ASN A 693 27.22 -23.23 -6.14
C ASN A 693 26.04 -23.59 -7.08
N ILE A 694 25.03 -22.73 -7.24
CA ILE A 694 23.80 -23.03 -8.00
C ILE A 694 24.12 -23.11 -9.49
N LEU A 695 23.85 -24.26 -10.09
CA LEU A 695 24.04 -24.51 -11.52
C LEU A 695 22.98 -23.75 -12.34
N GLY A 696 23.40 -23.23 -13.49
CA GLY A 696 22.51 -22.54 -14.42
C GLY A 696 23.22 -22.21 -15.74
N ALA A 697 22.44 -21.97 -16.79
CA ALA A 697 22.88 -21.69 -18.14
C ALA A 697 23.53 -20.30 -18.32
N GLN A 698 24.15 -20.10 -19.48
CA GLN A 698 24.78 -18.85 -19.91
C GLN A 698 24.48 -18.63 -21.40
N PRO A 699 24.29 -17.38 -21.87
CA PRO A 699 23.99 -17.12 -23.28
C PRO A 699 25.15 -17.54 -24.19
N ALA A 700 24.80 -18.03 -25.39
CA ALA A 700 25.72 -18.49 -26.43
C ALA A 700 26.76 -19.53 -25.96
N THR A 701 26.38 -20.45 -25.06
CA THR A 701 27.16 -21.66 -24.74
C THR A 701 26.30 -22.73 -24.02
N GLU A 702 26.54 -23.99 -24.34
CA GLU A 702 25.99 -25.15 -23.60
C GLU A 702 26.76 -25.46 -22.30
N GLU A 703 27.85 -24.73 -22.01
CA GLU A 703 28.61 -24.88 -20.77
C GLU A 703 27.89 -24.16 -19.60
N PRO A 704 27.32 -24.88 -18.62
CA PRO A 704 26.64 -24.28 -17.48
C PRO A 704 27.65 -23.71 -16.49
N LYS A 705 27.23 -22.74 -15.67
CA LYS A 705 28.08 -22.12 -14.65
C LYS A 705 27.44 -22.12 -13.28
N ARG A 706 28.21 -22.54 -12.28
CA ARG A 706 27.82 -22.40 -10.87
C ARG A 706 28.01 -20.93 -10.45
N LYS A 707 26.93 -20.29 -10.00
CA LYS A 707 26.92 -18.91 -9.48
C LYS A 707 26.50 -18.89 -8.01
N LYS A 708 26.60 -17.73 -7.37
CA LYS A 708 26.12 -17.52 -6.00
C LYS A 708 25.60 -16.11 -5.76
N GLY A 709 24.58 -16.00 -4.91
CA GLY A 709 23.87 -14.74 -4.62
C GLY A 709 22.40 -14.99 -4.24
N THR A 710 21.72 -13.98 -3.70
CA THR A 710 20.26 -14.04 -3.47
C THR A 710 19.48 -14.28 -4.77
N SER A 711 19.97 -13.74 -5.89
CA SER A 711 19.43 -13.98 -7.23
C SER A 711 19.56 -15.43 -7.71
N MET A 712 20.38 -16.26 -7.07
CA MET A 712 20.48 -17.70 -7.33
C MET A 712 19.61 -18.53 -6.38
N ALA A 713 19.28 -18.00 -5.19
CA ALA A 713 18.36 -18.63 -4.24
C ALA A 713 16.88 -18.37 -4.59
N ALA A 714 16.56 -17.16 -5.07
CA ALA A 714 15.22 -16.79 -5.52
C ALA A 714 14.61 -17.74 -6.59
N PRO A 715 15.30 -18.12 -7.69
CA PRO A 715 14.73 -19.04 -8.68
C PRO A 715 14.47 -20.44 -8.13
N VAL A 716 15.26 -20.91 -7.16
CA VAL A 716 15.02 -22.19 -6.47
C VAL A 716 13.69 -22.15 -5.73
N MET A 717 13.40 -21.06 -5.01
CA MET A 717 12.10 -20.88 -4.36
C MET A 717 10.95 -20.70 -5.36
N THR A 718 11.16 -19.95 -6.46
CA THR A 718 10.16 -19.86 -7.55
C THR A 718 9.79 -21.23 -8.09
N GLY A 719 10.78 -22.10 -8.35
CA GLY A 719 10.55 -23.47 -8.78
C GLY A 719 9.81 -24.31 -7.73
N ILE A 720 10.22 -24.26 -6.45
CA ILE A 720 9.53 -24.99 -5.38
C ILE A 720 8.07 -24.54 -5.26
N CYS A 721 7.80 -23.23 -5.30
CA CYS A 721 6.43 -22.71 -5.25
C CYS A 721 5.60 -23.16 -6.47
N SER A 722 6.17 -23.17 -7.67
CA SER A 722 5.45 -23.63 -8.87
C SER A 722 5.15 -25.13 -8.85
N LEU A 723 6.03 -25.96 -8.28
CA LEU A 723 5.74 -27.38 -8.02
C LEU A 723 4.60 -27.56 -7.00
N LEU A 724 4.57 -26.77 -5.91
CA LEU A 724 3.49 -26.82 -4.91
C LEU A 724 2.13 -26.39 -5.51
N MET A 725 2.11 -25.34 -6.33
CA MET A 725 0.91 -24.92 -7.08
C MET A 725 0.47 -25.97 -8.11
N SER A 726 1.44 -26.60 -8.78
CA SER A 726 1.17 -27.70 -9.72
C SER A 726 0.54 -28.91 -9.02
N LEU A 727 1.02 -29.23 -7.81
CA LEU A 727 0.47 -30.31 -6.99
C LEU A 727 -0.94 -30.00 -6.47
N GLN A 728 -1.26 -28.73 -6.15
CA GLN A 728 -2.65 -28.31 -5.88
C GLN A 728 -3.55 -28.63 -7.10
N LEU A 729 -3.19 -28.15 -8.30
CA LEU A 729 -3.94 -28.36 -9.54
C LEU A 729 -4.04 -29.82 -9.99
N GLN A 730 -3.07 -30.66 -9.64
CA GLN A 730 -3.03 -32.09 -9.97
C GLN A 730 -3.83 -32.93 -8.96
N GLN A 731 -4.01 -32.43 -7.74
CA GLN A 731 -4.96 -32.97 -6.75
C GLN A 731 -6.39 -32.44 -6.92
N GLY A 732 -6.65 -31.60 -7.93
CA GLY A 732 -7.98 -31.00 -8.17
C GLY A 732 -8.36 -29.87 -7.20
N LYS A 733 -7.39 -29.31 -6.47
CA LYS A 733 -7.56 -28.06 -5.70
C LYS A 733 -7.38 -26.85 -6.63
N GLU A 734 -7.95 -25.71 -6.25
CA GLU A 734 -7.58 -24.42 -6.87
C GLU A 734 -6.16 -24.02 -6.46
N VAL A 735 -5.53 -23.11 -7.23
CA VAL A 735 -4.23 -22.54 -6.88
C VAL A 735 -4.42 -21.56 -5.72
N ASP A 736 -3.63 -21.69 -4.67
CA ASP A 736 -3.60 -20.76 -3.55
C ASP A 736 -2.16 -20.34 -3.28
N ALA A 737 -1.81 -19.13 -3.73
CA ALA A 737 -0.49 -18.54 -3.62
C ALA A 737 -0.14 -18.15 -2.18
N GLU A 738 -1.11 -17.62 -1.44
CA GLU A 738 -0.90 -17.15 -0.08
C GLU A 738 -0.79 -18.32 0.89
N ALA A 739 -1.59 -19.38 0.74
CA ALA A 739 -1.42 -20.60 1.53
C ALA A 739 -0.04 -21.25 1.29
N ILE A 740 0.48 -21.24 0.06
CA ILE A 740 1.84 -21.74 -0.22
C ILE A 740 2.91 -20.84 0.43
N ARG A 741 2.78 -19.51 0.31
CA ARG A 741 3.68 -18.52 0.92
C ARG A 741 3.71 -18.69 2.44
N ALA A 742 2.55 -18.71 3.07
CA ALA A 742 2.38 -18.90 4.50
C ALA A 742 2.86 -20.28 4.97
N ALA A 743 2.60 -21.36 4.23
CA ALA A 743 3.10 -22.70 4.56
C ALA A 743 4.62 -22.76 4.58
N LEU A 744 5.29 -22.15 3.59
CA LEU A 744 6.76 -22.09 3.53
C LEU A 744 7.34 -21.24 4.67
N LEU A 745 6.79 -20.05 4.93
CA LEU A 745 7.27 -19.15 5.98
C LEU A 745 6.99 -19.65 7.40
N ASN A 746 5.86 -20.33 7.63
CA ASN A 746 5.47 -20.84 8.95
C ASN A 746 6.10 -22.19 9.30
N THR A 747 6.73 -22.88 8.34
CA THR A 747 7.45 -24.14 8.58
C THR A 747 8.97 -24.02 8.44
N ALA A 748 9.47 -22.90 7.91
CA ALA A 748 10.89 -22.59 7.77
C ALA A 748 11.66 -22.83 9.08
N THR A 749 12.82 -23.47 8.98
CA THR A 749 13.63 -23.88 10.13
C THR A 749 14.58 -22.75 10.54
N PRO A 750 14.45 -22.14 11.72
CA PRO A 750 15.38 -21.10 12.17
C PRO A 750 16.82 -21.63 12.26
N CYS A 751 17.81 -20.76 12.01
CA CYS A 751 19.22 -21.13 12.15
C CYS A 751 19.61 -21.30 13.63
N ASN A 752 20.43 -22.31 13.91
CA ASN A 752 20.91 -22.60 15.25
C ASN A 752 21.84 -21.47 15.77
N PRO A 753 21.53 -20.81 16.91
CA PRO A 753 22.41 -19.80 17.52
C PRO A 753 23.80 -20.30 17.90
N ASP A 754 23.97 -21.60 18.20
CA ASP A 754 25.29 -22.18 18.51
C ASP A 754 26.17 -22.33 17.26
N GLU A 755 25.60 -22.19 16.06
CA GLU A 755 26.30 -22.39 14.77
C GLU A 755 26.35 -21.14 13.89
N VAL A 756 25.39 -20.21 14.04
CA VAL A 756 25.27 -18.99 13.23
C VAL A 756 25.33 -17.78 14.17
N GLU A 757 26.41 -17.00 14.02
CA GLU A 757 26.73 -15.79 14.80
C GLU A 757 25.60 -14.75 14.84
N GLU A 758 24.82 -14.66 13.76
CA GLU A 758 23.71 -13.72 13.59
C GLU A 758 22.49 -14.52 13.04
N PRO A 759 21.71 -15.25 13.87
CA PRO A 759 20.65 -16.15 13.39
C PRO A 759 19.53 -15.45 12.59
N GLU A 760 19.27 -14.20 12.95
CA GLU A 760 18.49 -13.20 12.23
C GLU A 760 18.90 -12.98 10.76
N ARG A 761 20.13 -13.31 10.37
CA ARG A 761 20.52 -13.37 8.94
C ARG A 761 19.88 -14.53 8.19
N CYS A 762 19.12 -15.41 8.84
CA CYS A 762 18.38 -16.50 8.21
C CYS A 762 16.89 -16.18 7.96
N LEU A 763 16.44 -14.94 8.23
CA LEU A 763 15.05 -14.51 8.03
C LEU A 763 14.09 -15.37 8.89
N ARG A 764 12.91 -15.75 8.38
CA ARG A 764 12.04 -16.73 9.08
C ARG A 764 12.69 -18.10 9.28
N GLY A 765 13.71 -18.43 8.48
CA GLY A 765 14.43 -19.70 8.52
C GLY A 765 14.76 -20.27 7.15
N VAL A 766 15.42 -21.42 7.16
CA VAL A 766 15.78 -22.22 5.97
C VAL A 766 14.55 -22.99 5.47
N VAL A 767 14.39 -23.08 4.15
CA VAL A 767 13.26 -23.77 3.50
C VAL A 767 13.05 -25.20 4.00
N ASN A 768 11.90 -25.45 4.63
CA ASN A 768 11.48 -26.74 5.16
C ASN A 768 10.37 -27.33 4.29
N LEU A 769 10.75 -27.92 3.15
CA LEU A 769 9.78 -28.36 2.15
C LEU A 769 8.90 -29.52 2.67
N LEU A 770 9.45 -30.42 3.49
CA LEU A 770 8.67 -31.48 4.15
C LEU A 770 7.59 -30.92 5.10
N GLY A 771 7.93 -29.89 5.87
CA GLY A 771 6.99 -29.18 6.74
C GLY A 771 5.85 -28.54 5.94
N ALA A 772 6.19 -27.76 4.92
CA ALA A 772 5.21 -27.09 4.06
C ALA A 772 4.30 -28.09 3.32
N MET A 773 4.86 -29.19 2.80
CA MET A 773 4.07 -30.25 2.16
C MET A 773 3.11 -30.94 3.15
N ASN A 774 3.54 -31.18 4.40
CA ASN A 774 2.65 -31.75 5.42
C ASN A 774 1.50 -30.78 5.77
N LEU A 775 1.76 -29.48 5.85
CA LEU A 775 0.74 -28.46 6.13
C LEU A 775 -0.28 -28.34 4.98
N LEU A 776 0.16 -28.42 3.73
CA LEU A 776 -0.69 -28.28 2.53
C LEU A 776 -1.44 -29.58 2.13
N PHE A 777 -0.92 -30.75 2.51
CA PHE A 777 -1.34 -32.05 1.95
C PHE A 777 -1.43 -33.23 2.95
N GLY A 778 -1.12 -33.06 4.24
CA GLY A 778 -0.69 -34.18 5.11
C GLY A 778 -1.74 -35.11 5.76
N GLN A 779 -2.98 -34.66 6.00
CA GLN A 779 -4.08 -35.45 6.61
C GLN A 779 -5.45 -34.86 6.19
N PRO A 780 -6.59 -35.59 6.32
CA PRO A 780 -7.83 -35.22 5.65
C PRO A 780 -8.58 -34.05 6.32
N SER A 781 -8.69 -32.95 5.57
CA SER A 781 -9.74 -31.92 5.66
C SER A 781 -10.14 -31.43 7.06
N VAL A 782 -9.21 -30.72 7.73
CA VAL A 782 -9.58 -29.69 8.72
C VAL A 782 -9.60 -28.34 8.01
N THR A 783 -10.78 -27.83 7.68
CA THR A 783 -10.93 -26.48 7.13
C THR A 783 -10.96 -25.47 8.28
N ILE A 784 -9.85 -24.74 8.48
CA ILE A 784 -9.83 -23.57 9.36
C ILE A 784 -10.31 -22.37 8.54
N SER A 785 -11.47 -21.81 8.90
CA SER A 785 -11.99 -20.60 8.28
C SER A 785 -11.71 -19.40 9.19
N PHE A 786 -11.21 -18.31 8.60
CA PHE A 786 -10.97 -17.04 9.30
C PHE A 786 -11.99 -16.01 8.81
N ALA A 787 -12.92 -15.62 9.69
CA ALA A 787 -14.00 -14.68 9.39
C ALA A 787 -14.29 -13.81 10.62
N GLY A 788 -13.46 -12.77 10.83
CA GLY A 788 -13.48 -11.93 12.03
C GLY A 788 -12.90 -12.64 13.27
N ASP A 789 -13.15 -12.06 14.45
CA ASP A 789 -12.47 -12.38 15.73
C ASP A 789 -12.87 -13.73 16.37
N ARG A 790 -13.25 -14.74 15.57
CA ARG A 790 -13.56 -16.09 16.05
C ARG A 790 -13.03 -17.17 15.12
N VAL A 791 -12.21 -18.05 15.68
CA VAL A 791 -11.81 -19.31 15.07
C VAL A 791 -12.88 -20.36 15.33
N THR A 792 -13.44 -20.95 14.27
CA THR A 792 -14.31 -22.13 14.36
C THR A 792 -13.60 -23.37 13.81
N ARG A 793 -13.61 -24.44 14.61
CA ARG A 793 -13.06 -25.76 14.27
C ARG A 793 -14.21 -26.71 13.93
N THR A 794 -14.20 -27.29 12.75
CA THR A 794 -15.19 -28.27 12.30
C THR A 794 -14.46 -29.52 11.82
N GLU A 795 -14.88 -30.70 12.28
CA GLU A 795 -14.26 -31.99 11.98
C GLU A 795 -15.19 -32.85 11.13
N ASN A 796 -14.77 -33.19 9.92
CA ASN A 796 -15.51 -34.09 9.02
C ASN A 796 -14.92 -35.51 9.06
N SER A 797 -15.56 -36.41 9.82
CA SER A 797 -15.20 -37.82 9.86
C SER A 797 -15.71 -38.56 8.61
N GLY A 798 -14.85 -38.79 7.61
CA GLY A 798 -15.29 -39.47 6.39
C GLY A 798 -14.19 -39.84 5.39
N TYR A 799 -13.49 -40.96 5.62
CA TYR A 799 -12.78 -41.69 4.57
C TYR A 799 -13.04 -43.20 4.69
N SER A 800 -13.39 -43.83 3.57
CA SER A 800 -13.34 -45.27 3.38
C SER A 800 -12.56 -45.55 2.10
N ALA A 801 -11.46 -46.29 2.20
CA ALA A 801 -10.55 -46.50 1.07
C ALA A 801 -11.07 -47.61 0.15
N ALA A 802 -11.21 -47.29 -1.14
CA ALA A 802 -11.57 -48.27 -2.17
C ALA A 802 -10.35 -49.14 -2.53
N THR A 803 -10.16 -50.24 -1.82
CA THR A 803 -9.13 -51.25 -2.12
C THR A 803 -9.38 -51.91 -3.48
N VAL A 804 -8.40 -51.85 -4.39
CA VAL A 804 -8.43 -52.59 -5.66
C VAL A 804 -7.66 -53.90 -5.51
N ILE A 805 -8.36 -55.02 -5.65
CA ILE A 805 -7.77 -56.35 -5.88
C ILE A 805 -8.41 -56.90 -7.17
N PRO A 806 -7.63 -57.37 -8.16
CA PRO A 806 -8.17 -57.79 -9.46
C PRO A 806 -8.77 -59.20 -9.39
N GLN A 807 -9.89 -59.41 -10.10
CA GLN A 807 -10.34 -60.74 -10.51
C GLN A 807 -10.79 -60.76 -11.97
N VAL A 808 -10.89 -61.97 -12.52
CA VAL A 808 -10.83 -62.29 -13.96
C VAL A 808 -11.93 -63.28 -14.32
N GLN A 809 -12.56 -63.07 -15.49
CA GLN A 809 -13.53 -63.96 -16.16
C GLN A 809 -14.88 -64.20 -15.45
N GLY A 810 -15.90 -64.54 -16.26
CA GLY A 810 -17.18 -65.07 -15.78
C GLY A 810 -18.40 -64.46 -16.49
N ALA A 811 -18.95 -65.16 -17.50
CA ALA A 811 -20.29 -64.88 -18.01
C ALA A 811 -21.32 -65.70 -17.20
N GLY A 812 -22.56 -65.20 -17.04
CA GLY A 812 -23.56 -65.92 -16.23
C GLY A 812 -24.98 -65.32 -16.21
N GLU A 813 -25.74 -65.61 -17.27
CA GLU A 813 -27.21 -65.82 -17.27
C GLU A 813 -28.17 -64.67 -16.86
N ALA A 814 -29.45 -64.88 -17.20
CA ALA A 814 -30.56 -63.92 -17.07
C ALA A 814 -31.87 -64.64 -16.67
N GLY A 815 -32.87 -63.90 -16.21
CA GLY A 815 -34.28 -64.39 -16.21
C GLY A 815 -35.17 -63.92 -15.05
N GLY A 816 -36.44 -63.63 -15.36
CA GLY A 816 -37.51 -63.27 -14.41
C GLY A 816 -37.83 -61.75 -14.35
N VAL A 817 -38.86 -61.12 -14.93
CA VAL A 817 -40.12 -61.45 -15.68
C VAL A 817 -41.40 -61.02 -14.91
N GLU A 818 -42.28 -60.29 -15.61
CA GLU A 818 -43.68 -59.89 -15.28
C GLU A 818 -43.92 -58.92 -14.08
N GLY A 819 -44.91 -58.00 -14.12
CA GLY A 819 -45.74 -57.57 -15.27
C GLY A 819 -46.96 -56.65 -14.95
N ALA A 820 -47.27 -55.74 -15.89
CA ALA A 820 -48.57 -55.09 -16.19
C ALA A 820 -49.35 -54.18 -15.17
N GLY A 821 -50.05 -53.15 -15.70
CA GLY A 821 -51.24 -52.53 -15.05
C GLY A 821 -51.41 -51.00 -15.17
N GLY A 822 -52.52 -50.52 -15.76
CA GLY A 822 -53.12 -49.17 -15.61
C GLY A 822 -54.58 -49.30 -15.13
N ALA A 823 -55.51 -48.31 -15.15
CA ALA A 823 -55.55 -46.88 -15.49
C ALA A 823 -56.91 -46.27 -14.96
N GLU A 824 -57.28 -45.02 -15.33
CA GLU A 824 -58.60 -44.33 -15.07
C GLU A 824 -58.88 -43.94 -13.58
N GLY A 825 -59.72 -42.97 -13.16
CA GLY A 825 -60.61 -41.90 -13.70
C GLY A 825 -61.55 -41.44 -12.53
N ALA A 826 -62.37 -40.38 -12.44
CA ALA A 826 -62.71 -39.08 -13.09
C ALA A 826 -63.90 -38.44 -12.27
N GLU A 827 -64.24 -37.13 -12.44
CA GLU A 827 -65.47 -36.39 -11.96
C GLU A 827 -65.71 -36.17 -10.42
N GLY A 828 -66.50 -35.19 -9.89
CA GLY A 828 -67.15 -33.96 -10.44
C GLY A 828 -68.16 -33.21 -9.49
N ALA A 829 -68.24 -31.85 -9.59
CA ALA A 829 -69.34 -30.87 -9.26
C ALA A 829 -70.07 -30.73 -7.86
N GLY A 830 -70.62 -29.52 -7.54
CA GLY A 830 -71.66 -29.27 -6.48
C GLY A 830 -71.80 -27.82 -5.90
N GLU A 831 -73.02 -27.34 -5.56
CA GLU A 831 -73.38 -25.91 -5.27
C GLU A 831 -73.74 -25.49 -3.80
N ALA A 832 -73.44 -24.21 -3.46
CA ALA A 832 -74.17 -23.12 -2.71
C ALA A 832 -75.08 -23.28 -1.44
N GLY A 833 -75.06 -22.25 -0.55
CA GLY A 833 -76.25 -21.75 0.21
C GLY A 833 -76.09 -21.05 1.61
N GLY A 834 -76.75 -19.89 1.85
CA GLY A 834 -77.54 -19.62 3.12
C GLY A 834 -77.20 -18.54 4.21
N VAL A 835 -77.55 -17.25 3.98
CA VAL A 835 -78.27 -16.24 4.86
C VAL A 835 -78.07 -16.07 6.42
N GLY A 836 -78.00 -14.79 6.91
CA GLY A 836 -78.45 -14.27 8.25
C GLY A 836 -77.44 -13.41 9.05
N GLU A 837 -77.58 -12.07 9.27
CA GLU A 837 -78.41 -11.26 10.23
C GLU A 837 -78.03 -11.34 11.75
N ALA A 838 -78.04 -10.29 12.60
CA ALA A 838 -78.08 -8.81 12.46
C ALA A 838 -77.82 -8.03 13.80
N GLY A 839 -77.42 -6.74 13.74
CA GLY A 839 -77.44 -5.73 14.85
C GLY A 839 -76.28 -5.74 15.88
N GLY A 840 -75.88 -4.65 16.58
CA GLY A 840 -76.25 -3.21 16.55
C GLY A 840 -76.40 -2.59 17.97
N ALA A 841 -76.13 -1.31 18.29
CA ALA A 841 -75.42 -0.20 17.61
C ALA A 841 -75.19 1.02 18.58
N GLY A 842 -74.20 1.90 18.31
CA GLY A 842 -73.95 3.21 18.99
C GLY A 842 -72.88 3.20 20.11
N GLY A 843 -72.11 4.28 20.41
CA GLY A 843 -72.03 5.65 19.85
C GLY A 843 -71.77 6.71 20.95
N VAL A 844 -71.30 7.97 20.74
CA VAL A 844 -70.74 8.75 19.60
C VAL A 844 -70.05 10.02 20.17
N GLU A 845 -68.86 10.47 19.71
CA GLU A 845 -68.44 11.91 19.64
C GLU A 845 -67.03 12.16 19.02
N GLY A 846 -66.81 13.34 18.38
CA GLY A 846 -65.50 13.96 18.05
C GLY A 846 -64.50 13.19 17.14
N ALA A 847 -64.53 13.16 15.80
CA ALA A 847 -65.08 14.04 14.74
C ALA A 847 -64.19 15.27 14.35
N VAL A 848 -63.86 15.55 13.08
CA VAL A 848 -64.00 14.77 11.80
C VAL A 848 -63.17 15.41 10.64
N ILE A 849 -63.19 14.76 9.46
CA ILE A 849 -62.63 15.07 8.11
C ILE A 849 -61.26 14.41 7.82
N VAL A 850 -60.88 13.85 6.65
CA VAL A 850 -61.45 13.39 5.33
C VAL A 850 -60.47 13.83 4.21
N THR A 851 -59.99 13.02 3.26
CA THR A 851 -60.20 11.61 2.82
C THR A 851 -58.85 11.01 2.29
N ASP A 852 -58.68 9.82 1.66
CA ASP A 852 -59.59 8.79 1.15
C ASP A 852 -58.99 7.34 1.18
N SER A 853 -59.89 6.34 1.28
CA SER A 853 -59.89 4.93 0.80
C SER A 853 -58.57 4.15 0.56
N LEU A 854 -58.41 2.85 0.92
CA LEU A 854 -59.38 1.75 1.19
C LEU A 854 -58.76 0.60 2.06
N CYS A 855 -59.56 -0.37 2.57
CA CYS A 855 -59.21 -1.37 3.62
C CYS A 855 -59.86 -2.78 3.35
N ILE A 856 -59.72 -3.93 4.06
CA ILE A 856 -58.99 -4.48 5.26
C ILE A 856 -58.95 -6.05 5.13
N SER A 857 -58.15 -6.92 5.77
CA SER A 857 -58.01 -7.41 7.19
C SER A 857 -56.67 -8.24 7.32
N GLN A 858 -56.11 -8.80 8.43
CA GLN A 858 -56.49 -9.68 9.58
C GLN A 858 -56.85 -11.15 9.21
N SER A 859 -56.37 -12.29 9.77
CA SER A 859 -55.80 -12.78 11.09
C SER A 859 -56.81 -13.73 11.81
N THR A 860 -56.51 -14.79 12.59
CA THR A 860 -55.34 -15.19 13.43
C THR A 860 -55.34 -16.72 13.78
N ALA A 861 -54.21 -17.24 14.34
CA ALA A 861 -54.09 -18.28 15.41
C ALA A 861 -53.91 -19.82 15.13
N ALA A 862 -52.80 -20.35 15.68
CA ALA A 862 -52.64 -21.59 16.52
C ALA A 862 -52.21 -22.98 15.96
N LEU A 863 -51.18 -23.55 16.66
CA LEU A 863 -50.87 -24.97 16.99
C LEU A 863 -50.18 -25.96 16.00
N VAL A 864 -48.86 -26.16 16.25
CA VAL A 864 -48.11 -27.45 16.37
C VAL A 864 -47.53 -28.17 15.12
N THR A 865 -46.29 -28.64 15.33
CA THR A 865 -45.25 -29.34 14.51
C THR A 865 -45.40 -30.88 14.41
N PRO A 866 -44.49 -31.66 13.75
CA PRO A 866 -43.33 -31.32 12.89
C PRO A 866 -43.23 -32.11 11.55
N SER A 867 -42.37 -31.66 10.61
CA SER A 867 -41.48 -32.56 9.83
C SER A 867 -40.28 -31.82 9.20
N ALA A 868 -39.25 -32.60 8.83
CA ALA A 868 -38.01 -32.30 8.09
C ALA A 868 -37.67 -30.84 7.71
N LYS A 869 -36.51 -30.36 8.19
CA LYS A 869 -35.76 -29.25 7.56
C LYS A 869 -35.02 -29.75 6.32
N VAL A 870 -34.92 -28.89 5.29
CA VAL A 870 -33.89 -28.95 4.24
C VAL A 870 -32.99 -27.72 4.42
N GLU A 871 -31.68 -27.91 4.41
CA GLU A 871 -30.72 -26.83 4.64
C GLU A 871 -30.37 -26.09 3.35
N SER A 872 -30.33 -24.75 3.41
CA SER A 872 -29.97 -23.89 2.29
C SER A 872 -28.45 -23.73 2.20
N GLN A 873 -27.84 -24.22 1.12
CA GLN A 873 -26.42 -23.96 0.84
C GLN A 873 -26.20 -22.47 0.53
N THR A 874 -25.40 -21.79 1.35
CA THR A 874 -24.88 -20.44 1.04
C THR A 874 -23.65 -20.56 0.15
N SER A 875 -23.77 -20.21 -1.13
CA SER A 875 -22.67 -20.27 -2.09
C SER A 875 -21.72 -19.06 -1.97
N SER A 876 -20.51 -19.30 -1.46
CA SER A 876 -19.39 -18.36 -1.56
C SER A 876 -18.86 -18.33 -2.99
N VAL A 877 -19.34 -17.40 -3.83
CA VAL A 877 -18.95 -17.32 -5.25
C VAL A 877 -17.73 -16.41 -5.42
N THR A 878 -16.55 -17.02 -5.56
CA THR A 878 -15.26 -16.38 -5.92
C THR A 878 -15.42 -15.42 -7.11
N ALA A 879 -14.59 -14.38 -7.19
CA ALA A 879 -14.54 -13.52 -8.38
C ALA A 879 -13.99 -14.32 -9.58
N SER A 880 -14.70 -14.32 -10.70
CA SER A 880 -14.19 -14.96 -11.92
C SER A 880 -13.16 -14.04 -12.58
N THR A 881 -11.90 -14.47 -12.61
CA THR A 881 -10.82 -13.81 -13.35
C THR A 881 -10.77 -14.21 -14.83
N ALA A 882 -11.72 -15.04 -15.29
CA ALA A 882 -11.75 -15.53 -16.66
C ALA A 882 -12.12 -14.41 -17.66
N HIS A 883 -11.25 -14.20 -18.66
CA HIS A 883 -11.55 -13.38 -19.83
C HIS A 883 -12.75 -13.95 -20.60
N SER A 884 -13.93 -13.34 -20.43
CA SER A 884 -15.20 -13.77 -21.05
C SER A 884 -15.28 -13.56 -22.58
N GLY A 885 -14.21 -13.09 -23.21
CA GLY A 885 -14.18 -12.71 -24.63
C GLY A 885 -14.94 -11.41 -24.94
N ILE A 886 -15.48 -10.74 -23.93
CA ILE A 886 -16.24 -9.48 -24.02
C ILE A 886 -15.32 -8.31 -23.69
N VAL A 887 -15.49 -7.18 -24.39
CA VAL A 887 -14.84 -5.89 -24.08
C VAL A 887 -15.91 -4.82 -23.97
N TYR A 888 -15.82 -3.96 -22.95
CA TYR A 888 -16.56 -2.71 -22.86
C TYR A 888 -15.58 -1.56 -22.62
N ALA A 889 -15.15 -0.90 -23.71
CA ALA A 889 -14.05 0.06 -23.71
C ALA A 889 -14.54 1.49 -23.95
N LEU A 890 -13.76 2.46 -23.47
CA LEU A 890 -13.98 3.90 -23.65
C LEU A 890 -12.78 4.53 -24.38
N GLY A 891 -13.01 5.64 -25.08
CA GLY A 891 -11.92 6.40 -25.70
C GLY A 891 -12.40 7.40 -26.74
N THR A 892 -11.52 7.74 -27.68
CA THR A 892 -11.82 8.50 -28.90
C THR A 892 -11.57 7.64 -30.14
N LEU A 893 -12.37 7.86 -31.18
CA LEU A 893 -12.26 7.16 -32.45
C LEU A 893 -11.14 7.74 -33.31
N GLY A 894 -10.49 6.88 -34.10
CA GLY A 894 -9.52 7.25 -35.11
C GLY A 894 -9.50 6.25 -36.26
N TYR A 895 -8.61 6.48 -37.22
CA TYR A 895 -8.38 5.59 -38.35
C TYR A 895 -6.89 5.53 -38.69
N ASP A 896 -6.48 4.40 -39.27
CA ASP A 896 -5.11 4.11 -39.67
C ASP A 896 -5.07 3.38 -41.03
N PHE A 897 -3.96 3.54 -41.76
CA PHE A 897 -3.81 3.00 -43.11
C PHE A 897 -3.19 1.60 -43.16
N GLY A 898 -2.46 1.17 -42.14
CA GLY A 898 -1.68 -0.08 -42.08
C GLY A 898 -0.51 -0.21 -43.08
N SER A 899 -0.55 0.47 -44.23
CA SER A 899 0.53 0.46 -45.22
C SER A 899 0.55 1.70 -46.12
N GLU A 900 1.70 1.99 -46.72
CA GLU A 900 1.89 3.09 -47.66
C GLU A 900 1.03 2.93 -48.90
N ALA A 901 0.82 1.70 -49.37
CA ALA A 901 -0.05 1.41 -50.50
C ALA A 901 -1.48 1.94 -50.26
N ARG A 902 -2.06 1.64 -49.09
CA ARG A 902 -3.40 2.12 -48.74
C ARG A 902 -3.41 3.63 -48.48
N ARG A 903 -2.40 4.17 -47.79
CA ARG A 903 -2.27 5.62 -47.56
C ARG A 903 -2.17 6.40 -48.88
N ASP A 904 -1.52 5.83 -49.90
CA ASP A 904 -1.43 6.46 -51.21
C ASP A 904 -2.72 6.33 -52.02
N SER A 905 -3.47 5.22 -51.90
CA SER A 905 -4.82 5.12 -52.47
C SER A 905 -5.73 6.27 -52.00
N PHE A 906 -5.85 6.49 -50.69
CA PHE A 906 -6.63 7.63 -50.17
C PHE A 906 -6.10 8.98 -50.66
N LYS A 907 -4.78 9.16 -50.70
CA LYS A 907 -4.15 10.39 -51.23
C LYS A 907 -4.44 10.64 -52.72
N GLN A 908 -4.66 9.60 -53.52
CA GLN A 908 -5.02 9.70 -54.94
C GLN A 908 -6.53 9.87 -55.17
N LEU A 909 -7.37 9.36 -54.27
CA LEU A 909 -8.83 9.41 -54.37
C LEU A 909 -9.46 10.68 -53.78
N MET A 910 -8.82 11.27 -52.76
CA MET A 910 -9.27 12.51 -52.14
C MET A 910 -8.95 13.73 -53.02
N SER A 911 -9.93 14.63 -53.19
CA SER A 911 -9.76 15.89 -53.92
C SER A 911 -9.12 16.97 -53.04
N ALA A 912 -8.49 17.96 -53.67
CA ALA A 912 -8.10 19.20 -52.99
C ALA A 912 -9.36 20.00 -52.59
N VAL A 913 -9.31 20.64 -51.42
CA VAL A 913 -10.44 21.38 -50.82
C VAL A 913 -10.18 22.89 -50.91
N ASP A 914 -11.17 23.66 -51.32
CA ASP A 914 -11.10 25.13 -51.31
C ASP A 914 -11.61 25.65 -49.95
N ILE A 915 -10.75 26.34 -49.21
CA ILE A 915 -11.09 26.99 -47.93
C ILE A 915 -10.83 28.49 -48.09
N ASP A 916 -11.88 29.30 -48.04
CA ASP A 916 -11.85 30.76 -48.20
C ASP A 916 -11.09 31.28 -49.43
N GLY A 917 -11.13 30.54 -50.54
CA GLY A 917 -10.43 30.87 -51.79
C GLY A 917 -8.98 30.38 -51.84
N SER A 918 -8.57 29.53 -50.88
CA SER A 918 -7.26 28.88 -50.82
C SER A 918 -7.40 27.38 -51.06
N ILE A 919 -6.84 26.90 -52.18
CA ILE A 919 -6.83 25.48 -52.53
C ILE A 919 -5.85 24.72 -51.63
N VAL A 920 -6.37 23.99 -50.65
CA VAL A 920 -5.63 23.10 -49.76
C VAL A 920 -5.47 21.73 -50.45
N PRO A 921 -4.24 21.21 -50.61
CA PRO A 921 -4.04 19.89 -51.21
C PRO A 921 -4.61 18.77 -50.33
N ALA A 922 -5.11 17.71 -50.97
CA ALA A 922 -5.70 16.55 -50.29
C ALA A 922 -4.74 15.97 -49.23
N ASN A 923 -5.19 15.97 -47.98
CA ASN A 923 -4.44 15.45 -46.83
C ASN A 923 -5.24 14.34 -46.14
N PRO A 924 -4.93 13.05 -46.39
CA PRO A 924 -5.66 11.95 -45.75
C PRO A 924 -5.43 11.87 -44.23
N TYR A 925 -4.48 12.63 -43.66
CA TYR A 925 -4.28 12.75 -42.22
C TYR A 925 -5.13 13.86 -41.57
N ASP A 926 -5.87 14.68 -42.34
CA ASP A 926 -6.87 15.59 -41.78
C ASP A 926 -8.22 14.85 -41.68
N ALA A 927 -8.65 14.60 -40.44
CA ALA A 927 -9.87 13.83 -40.18
C ALA A 927 -11.12 14.46 -40.82
N ARG A 928 -11.17 15.79 -40.98
CA ARG A 928 -12.30 16.48 -41.64
C ARG A 928 -12.37 16.12 -43.12
N GLN A 929 -11.25 16.25 -43.83
CA GLN A 929 -11.17 15.87 -45.25
C GLN A 929 -11.46 14.37 -45.45
N MET A 930 -11.03 13.52 -44.51
CA MET A 930 -11.36 12.10 -44.54
C MET A 930 -12.85 11.84 -44.34
N VAL A 931 -13.51 12.54 -43.40
CA VAL A 931 -14.96 12.44 -43.19
C VAL A 931 -15.74 12.94 -44.41
N ASP A 932 -15.38 14.12 -44.95
CA ASP A 932 -15.96 14.70 -46.18
C ASP A 932 -15.89 13.71 -47.36
N TYR A 933 -14.76 13.02 -47.49
CA TYR A 933 -14.54 11.99 -48.51
C TYR A 933 -15.36 10.72 -48.25
N LEU A 934 -15.38 10.24 -47.00
CA LEU A 934 -16.06 8.99 -46.63
C LEU A 934 -17.58 9.09 -46.63
N ASP A 935 -18.20 10.24 -46.33
CA ASP A 935 -19.65 10.38 -46.45
C ASP A 935 -20.12 10.23 -47.90
N GLN A 936 -19.32 10.73 -48.84
CA GLN A 936 -19.53 10.57 -50.28
C GLN A 936 -19.16 9.17 -50.80
N ASN A 937 -18.26 8.44 -50.10
CA ASN A 937 -17.66 7.18 -50.55
C ASN A 937 -17.71 6.09 -49.46
N ARG A 938 -18.89 5.87 -48.85
CA ARG A 938 -19.06 5.07 -47.61
C ARG A 938 -18.50 3.64 -47.65
N ASP A 939 -18.42 2.99 -48.82
CA ASP A 939 -17.79 1.66 -48.94
C ASP A 939 -16.28 1.66 -48.64
N GLU A 940 -15.56 2.77 -48.87
CA GLU A 940 -14.13 2.91 -48.55
C GLU A 940 -13.85 3.03 -47.04
N ALA A 941 -14.88 3.23 -46.21
CA ALA A 941 -14.75 3.09 -44.76
C ALA A 941 -14.27 1.68 -44.36
N ARG A 942 -14.52 0.66 -45.19
CA ARG A 942 -14.05 -0.72 -44.99
C ARG A 942 -12.57 -0.90 -45.33
N SER A 943 -11.96 0.04 -46.05
CA SER A 943 -10.55 -0.01 -46.41
C SER A 943 -9.67 0.38 -45.22
N LEU A 944 -10.10 1.33 -44.39
CA LEU A 944 -9.36 1.82 -43.22
C LEU A 944 -9.36 0.84 -42.03
N ILE A 945 -8.29 0.89 -41.22
CA ILE A 945 -8.26 0.28 -39.90
C ILE A 945 -8.83 1.30 -38.92
N TRP A 946 -10.05 1.10 -38.42
CA TRP A 946 -10.63 1.96 -37.40
C TRP A 946 -9.99 1.66 -36.04
N THR A 947 -9.62 2.68 -35.27
CA THR A 947 -8.98 2.53 -33.96
C THR A 947 -9.82 3.12 -32.84
N LEU A 948 -9.95 2.42 -31.72
CA LEU A 948 -10.32 3.04 -30.45
C LEU A 948 -9.03 3.43 -29.74
N ASN A 949 -8.95 4.70 -29.33
CA ASN A 949 -7.74 5.30 -28.77
C ASN A 949 -8.04 5.79 -27.34
N MET A 950 -7.11 5.57 -26.41
CA MET A 950 -7.17 6.11 -25.06
C MET A 950 -5.98 7.06 -24.91
N ASP A 951 -6.29 8.34 -24.66
CA ASP A 951 -5.29 9.43 -24.57
C ASP A 951 -4.28 9.42 -25.73
N LEU A 952 -4.82 9.47 -26.95
CA LEU A 952 -4.12 9.38 -28.25
C LEU A 952 -3.42 8.04 -28.55
N THR A 953 -3.42 7.07 -27.63
CA THR A 953 -2.81 5.75 -27.84
C THR A 953 -3.83 4.74 -28.38
N PRO A 954 -3.63 4.13 -29.56
CA PRO A 954 -4.50 3.07 -30.07
C PRO A 954 -4.50 1.86 -29.13
N ILE A 955 -5.66 1.50 -28.57
CA ILE A 955 -5.83 0.35 -27.67
C ILE A 955 -6.52 -0.84 -28.36
N TYR A 956 -7.35 -0.59 -29.37
CA TYR A 956 -8.02 -1.62 -30.16
C TYR A 956 -8.19 -1.22 -31.62
N ALA A 957 -8.11 -2.20 -32.52
CA ALA A 957 -8.67 -2.07 -33.86
C ALA A 957 -10.13 -2.56 -33.88
N ILE A 958 -11.01 -1.74 -34.46
CA ILE A 958 -12.46 -1.94 -34.50
C ILE A 958 -12.81 -2.63 -35.83
N GLU A 959 -13.43 -3.81 -35.77
CA GLU A 959 -13.86 -4.56 -36.96
C GLU A 959 -15.38 -4.84 -36.94
N PRO A 960 -16.20 -4.05 -37.67
CA PRO A 960 -17.61 -4.35 -37.89
C PRO A 960 -17.83 -5.68 -38.63
N LYS A 961 -18.68 -6.56 -38.10
CA LYS A 961 -18.96 -7.89 -38.66
C LYS A 961 -20.41 -8.35 -38.51
N GLY A 962 -20.87 -9.14 -39.48
CA GLY A 962 -22.24 -9.65 -39.53
C GLY A 962 -23.12 -8.80 -40.44
N SER A 963 -24.45 -8.95 -40.31
CA SER A 963 -25.43 -8.26 -41.15
C SER A 963 -25.40 -6.75 -40.98
N PHE A 964 -25.16 -6.25 -39.76
CA PHE A 964 -25.19 -4.82 -39.41
C PHE A 964 -23.84 -4.12 -39.59
N ALA A 965 -22.92 -4.71 -40.37
CA ALA A 965 -21.56 -4.17 -40.49
C ALA A 965 -21.53 -2.80 -41.17
N ALA A 966 -22.41 -2.55 -42.15
CA ALA A 966 -22.48 -1.27 -42.85
C ALA A 966 -22.95 -0.14 -41.93
N GLU A 967 -24.03 -0.39 -41.19
CA GLU A 967 -24.63 0.53 -40.23
C GLU A 967 -23.65 0.88 -39.09
N VAL A 968 -22.82 -0.09 -38.67
CA VAL A 968 -21.74 0.18 -37.71
C VAL A 968 -20.64 1.05 -38.34
N TYR A 969 -20.24 0.86 -39.61
CA TYR A 969 -19.32 1.80 -40.26
C TYR A 969 -19.91 3.22 -40.39
N GLU A 970 -21.21 3.36 -40.67
CA GLU A 970 -21.89 4.66 -40.68
C GLU A 970 -21.92 5.32 -39.29
N MET A 971 -22.13 4.55 -38.22
CA MET A 971 -22.05 5.03 -36.85
C MET A 971 -20.63 5.44 -36.44
N LEU A 972 -19.60 4.71 -36.90
CA LEU A 972 -18.20 5.09 -36.70
C LEU A 972 -17.89 6.39 -37.44
N LEU A 973 -18.34 6.56 -38.69
CA LEU A 973 -18.18 7.80 -39.44
C LEU A 973 -18.89 8.99 -38.76
N LEU A 974 -20.11 8.80 -38.26
CA LEU A 974 -20.87 9.80 -37.51
C LEU A 974 -20.13 10.24 -36.24
N MET A 975 -19.56 9.30 -35.48
CA MET A 975 -18.78 9.60 -34.28
C MET A 975 -17.45 10.28 -34.60
N LEU A 976 -16.81 9.94 -35.73
CA LEU A 976 -15.61 10.64 -36.19
C LEU A 976 -15.91 12.08 -36.60
N ASN A 977 -17.03 12.33 -37.29
CA ASN A 977 -17.49 13.68 -37.62
C ASN A 977 -17.72 14.52 -36.35
N GLY A 978 -18.45 13.96 -35.36
CA GLY A 978 -18.70 14.64 -34.09
C GLY A 978 -17.44 14.98 -33.30
N GLN A 979 -16.34 14.22 -33.47
CA GLN A 979 -15.03 14.56 -32.89
C GLN A 979 -14.27 15.65 -33.67
N THR A 980 -14.68 15.98 -34.90
CA THR A 980 -14.07 17.05 -35.72
C THR A 980 -14.85 18.37 -35.69
N GLU A 981 -16.04 18.38 -35.10
CA GLU A 981 -16.79 19.58 -34.73
C GLU A 981 -16.01 20.49 -33.77
N ALA A 982 -16.38 21.77 -33.71
CA ALA A 982 -15.82 22.70 -32.73
C ALA A 982 -16.30 22.34 -31.30
N GLN A 983 -15.48 22.58 -30.28
CA GLN A 983 -15.76 22.16 -28.90
C GLN A 983 -17.00 22.83 -28.27
N ASP A 984 -17.47 23.94 -28.84
CA ASP A 984 -18.68 24.68 -28.50
C ASP A 984 -19.93 24.23 -29.29
N SER A 985 -19.79 23.30 -30.24
CA SER A 985 -20.89 22.72 -31.03
C SER A 985 -21.74 21.75 -30.20
N ASP A 986 -23.07 21.81 -30.35
CA ASP A 986 -23.99 20.79 -29.83
C ASP A 986 -23.83 19.42 -30.53
N GLU A 987 -23.08 19.34 -31.64
CA GLU A 987 -22.70 18.09 -32.29
C GLU A 987 -21.33 17.54 -31.85
N PHE A 988 -20.62 18.23 -30.95
CA PHE A 988 -19.31 17.79 -30.46
C PHE A 988 -19.39 16.51 -29.61
N VAL A 989 -18.80 15.43 -30.13
CA VAL A 989 -18.63 14.14 -29.44
C VAL A 989 -17.25 14.11 -28.82
N GLU A 990 -17.17 14.20 -27.50
CA GLU A 990 -15.87 14.27 -26.82
C GLU A 990 -15.25 12.87 -26.56
N ARG A 991 -16.09 11.87 -26.25
CA ARG A 991 -15.70 10.46 -26.00
C ARG A 991 -16.74 9.50 -26.57
N ILE A 992 -16.36 8.25 -26.78
CA ILE A 992 -17.25 7.16 -27.17
C ILE A 992 -17.11 5.92 -26.27
N SER A 993 -18.18 5.14 -26.15
CA SER A 993 -18.18 3.81 -25.54
C SER A 993 -18.41 2.70 -26.57
N ILE A 994 -17.65 1.60 -26.51
CA ILE A 994 -17.75 0.47 -27.46
C ILE A 994 -17.94 -0.88 -26.72
N PRO A 995 -19.11 -1.54 -26.88
CA PRO A 995 -19.38 -2.91 -26.44
C PRO A 995 -19.05 -3.92 -27.55
N ALA A 996 -17.98 -4.70 -27.40
CA ALA A 996 -17.45 -5.57 -28.45
C ALA A 996 -17.07 -6.97 -27.97
N LEU A 997 -16.74 -7.86 -28.92
CA LEU A 997 -16.14 -9.16 -28.63
C LEU A 997 -14.67 -9.17 -29.03
N ARG A 998 -13.77 -9.48 -28.09
CA ARG A 998 -12.32 -9.63 -28.35
C ARG A 998 -12.10 -10.81 -29.29
N THR A 999 -11.20 -10.66 -30.26
CA THR A 999 -10.78 -11.79 -31.12
C THR A 999 -9.33 -12.18 -30.81
N ASN A 1000 -8.94 -13.40 -31.21
CA ASN A 1000 -7.55 -13.86 -31.14
C ASN A 1000 -6.71 -13.33 -32.32
N ARG A 1001 -7.07 -12.18 -32.90
CA ARG A 1001 -6.32 -11.53 -33.98
C ARG A 1001 -5.86 -10.15 -33.55
N THR A 1002 -4.72 -9.77 -34.08
CA THR A 1002 -4.19 -8.42 -34.04
C THR A 1002 -4.17 -7.84 -35.46
N VAL A 1003 -3.90 -6.54 -35.57
CA VAL A 1003 -3.52 -5.88 -36.82
C VAL A 1003 -2.33 -4.96 -36.54
N GLU A 1004 -1.44 -4.84 -37.52
CA GLU A 1004 -0.33 -3.89 -37.52
C GLU A 1004 -0.80 -2.55 -38.10
N LEU A 1005 -0.58 -1.48 -37.36
CA LEU A 1005 -0.88 -0.10 -37.76
C LEU A 1005 0.27 0.48 -38.59
N PHE A 1006 0.04 1.61 -39.26
CA PHE A 1006 1.04 2.32 -40.07
C PHE A 1006 2.31 2.72 -39.27
N SER A 1007 2.21 2.79 -37.95
CA SER A 1007 3.32 3.03 -37.02
C SER A 1007 4.18 1.79 -36.70
N GLY A 1008 3.80 0.60 -37.17
CA GLY A 1008 4.34 -0.69 -36.71
C GLY A 1008 3.77 -1.16 -35.36
N GLN A 1009 2.87 -0.40 -34.74
CA GLN A 1009 2.19 -0.83 -33.51
C GLN A 1009 1.21 -1.97 -33.82
N ILE A 1010 1.30 -3.07 -33.09
CA ILE A 1010 0.38 -4.21 -33.21
C ILE A 1010 -0.72 -4.07 -32.15
N VAL A 1011 -1.99 -3.96 -32.58
CA VAL A 1011 -3.15 -3.80 -31.68
C VAL A 1011 -4.16 -4.95 -31.80
N PRO A 1012 -4.83 -5.35 -30.70
CA PRO A 1012 -5.85 -6.40 -30.72
C PRO A 1012 -7.12 -5.96 -31.45
N VAL A 1013 -7.71 -6.88 -32.23
CA VAL A 1013 -8.94 -6.64 -33.00
C VAL A 1013 -10.18 -7.03 -32.18
N ILE A 1014 -11.08 -6.06 -31.97
CA ILE A 1014 -12.40 -6.26 -31.37
C ILE A 1014 -13.48 -6.23 -32.47
N THR A 1015 -14.52 -7.05 -32.29
CA THR A 1015 -15.60 -7.20 -33.28
C THR A 1015 -16.92 -6.67 -32.77
N LEU A 1016 -17.57 -5.84 -33.59
CA LEU A 1016 -18.89 -5.27 -33.35
C LEU A 1016 -19.90 -5.99 -34.23
N ARG A 1017 -21.04 -6.39 -33.66
CA ARG A 1017 -22.10 -7.13 -34.37
C ARG A 1017 -23.38 -6.32 -34.61
N ASP A 1018 -23.57 -5.27 -33.83
CA ASP A 1018 -24.68 -4.32 -33.92
C ASP A 1018 -24.36 -3.07 -33.08
N LEU A 1019 -25.16 -2.01 -33.29
CA LEU A 1019 -24.99 -0.66 -32.73
C LEU A 1019 -25.25 -0.54 -31.22
N ARG A 1020 -25.84 -1.55 -30.56
CA ARG A 1020 -26.43 -1.37 -29.23
C ARG A 1020 -25.36 -1.19 -28.16
N GLY A 1021 -25.51 -0.14 -27.35
CA GLY A 1021 -24.56 0.27 -26.31
C GLY A 1021 -23.35 1.08 -26.83
N MET A 1022 -23.31 1.39 -28.13
CA MET A 1022 -22.44 2.45 -28.65
C MET A 1022 -23.06 3.80 -28.31
N TYR A 1023 -22.32 4.65 -27.62
CA TYR A 1023 -22.76 6.01 -27.26
C TYR A 1023 -21.63 7.00 -27.55
N GLY A 1024 -21.98 8.15 -28.12
CA GLY A 1024 -21.13 9.34 -28.17
C GLY A 1024 -21.52 10.30 -27.06
N TRP A 1025 -20.54 10.82 -26.34
CA TRP A 1025 -20.76 11.66 -25.17
C TRP A 1025 -20.60 13.14 -25.54
N LYS A 1026 -21.74 13.83 -25.65
CA LYS A 1026 -21.82 15.28 -25.87
C LYS A 1026 -21.85 15.98 -24.51
N VAL A 1027 -20.69 16.38 -24.00
CA VAL A 1027 -20.56 16.85 -22.60
C VAL A 1027 -21.38 18.12 -22.37
N ASN A 1028 -21.28 19.11 -23.26
CA ASN A 1028 -22.06 20.36 -23.19
C ASN A 1028 -23.57 20.08 -23.11
N THR A 1029 -24.09 19.23 -23.99
CA THR A 1029 -25.52 18.87 -24.04
C THR A 1029 -25.98 18.16 -22.76
N LEU A 1030 -25.15 17.29 -22.17
CA LEU A 1030 -25.44 16.59 -20.92
C LEU A 1030 -25.38 17.52 -19.70
N VAL A 1031 -24.43 18.45 -19.65
CA VAL A 1031 -24.35 19.48 -18.61
C VAL A 1031 -25.55 20.43 -18.70
N ASN A 1032 -25.91 20.90 -19.90
CA ASN A 1032 -27.09 21.75 -20.13
C ASN A 1032 -28.40 21.05 -19.74
N ALA A 1033 -28.55 19.76 -20.06
CA ALA A 1033 -29.69 18.96 -19.62
C ALA A 1033 -29.75 18.79 -18.09
N ALA A 1034 -28.61 18.62 -17.43
CA ALA A 1034 -28.53 18.53 -15.96
C ALA A 1034 -28.84 19.87 -15.28
N LEU A 1035 -28.30 20.99 -15.80
CA LEU A 1035 -28.62 22.35 -15.33
C LEU A 1035 -30.13 22.63 -15.40
N ALA A 1036 -30.78 22.26 -16.51
CA ALA A 1036 -32.22 22.41 -16.68
C ALA A 1036 -33.05 21.64 -15.63
N THR A 1037 -32.52 20.56 -15.03
CA THR A 1037 -33.23 19.80 -13.98
C THR A 1037 -33.14 20.39 -12.58
N VAL A 1038 -32.28 21.37 -12.32
CA VAL A 1038 -32.12 22.00 -10.97
C VAL A 1038 -32.30 23.52 -10.99
N ALA A 1039 -32.48 24.13 -12.17
CA ALA A 1039 -32.63 25.58 -12.35
C ALA A 1039 -33.86 26.20 -11.65
N GLU A 1040 -34.87 25.41 -11.25
CA GLU A 1040 -36.02 25.90 -10.48
C GLU A 1040 -35.78 25.93 -8.96
N GLU A 1041 -34.80 25.18 -8.45
CA GLU A 1041 -34.54 25.05 -7.00
C GLU A 1041 -33.38 25.93 -6.50
N ILE A 1042 -32.57 26.49 -7.40
CA ILE A 1042 -31.34 27.23 -7.07
C ILE A 1042 -31.47 28.71 -7.47
N GLN A 1043 -31.52 29.61 -6.49
CA GLN A 1043 -31.54 31.07 -6.74
C GLN A 1043 -30.20 31.77 -6.48
N GLU A 1044 -29.21 31.09 -5.90
CA GLU A 1044 -28.00 31.74 -5.33
C GLU A 1044 -26.66 31.34 -5.98
N VAL A 1045 -26.61 30.33 -6.86
CA VAL A 1045 -25.38 29.88 -7.54
C VAL A 1045 -25.36 30.34 -9.00
N PRO A 1046 -24.28 30.98 -9.51
CA PRO A 1046 -24.17 31.33 -10.92
C PRO A 1046 -24.16 30.10 -11.83
N GLN A 1047 -24.91 30.16 -12.94
CA GLN A 1047 -25.00 29.03 -13.89
C GLN A 1047 -23.64 28.64 -14.50
N GLU A 1048 -22.75 29.60 -14.73
CA GLU A 1048 -21.40 29.34 -15.27
C GLU A 1048 -20.53 28.53 -14.30
N ASP A 1049 -20.65 28.78 -13.00
CA ASP A 1049 -19.93 28.02 -11.96
C ASP A 1049 -20.47 26.58 -11.88
N LEU A 1050 -21.79 26.41 -11.87
CA LEU A 1050 -22.41 25.08 -11.83
C LEU A 1050 -22.13 24.28 -13.12
N HIS A 1051 -22.11 24.93 -14.28
CA HIS A 1051 -21.68 24.33 -15.55
C HIS A 1051 -20.23 23.83 -15.47
N ARG A 1052 -19.32 24.67 -14.94
CA ARG A 1052 -17.90 24.32 -14.75
C ARG A 1052 -17.73 23.14 -13.78
N CYS A 1053 -18.45 23.13 -12.66
CA CYS A 1053 -18.40 22.04 -11.68
C CYS A 1053 -18.95 20.71 -12.24
N LEU A 1054 -20.07 20.74 -12.98
CA LEU A 1054 -20.62 19.56 -13.65
C LEU A 1054 -19.67 19.01 -14.74
N ALA A 1055 -19.10 19.88 -15.58
CA ALA A 1055 -18.12 19.48 -16.59
C ALA A 1055 -16.83 18.92 -15.98
N SER A 1056 -16.37 19.49 -14.85
CA SER A 1056 -15.22 18.99 -14.08
C SER A 1056 -15.50 17.61 -13.46
N PHE A 1057 -16.68 17.42 -12.85
CA PHE A 1057 -17.12 16.12 -12.31
C PHE A 1057 -17.16 15.03 -13.40
N LEU A 1058 -17.81 15.31 -14.54
CA LEU A 1058 -17.91 14.34 -15.63
C LEU A 1058 -16.55 13.99 -16.23
N ASN A 1059 -15.66 14.96 -16.38
CA ASN A 1059 -14.28 14.70 -16.78
C ASN A 1059 -13.56 13.83 -15.73
N ARG A 1060 -13.61 14.19 -14.44
CA ARG A 1060 -12.98 13.41 -13.38
C ARG A 1060 -13.48 11.97 -13.35
N VAL A 1061 -14.78 11.72 -13.50
CA VAL A 1061 -15.32 10.34 -13.56
C VAL A 1061 -14.84 9.59 -14.79
N TYR A 1062 -14.67 10.23 -15.95
CA TYR A 1062 -14.01 9.59 -17.09
C TYR A 1062 -12.54 9.27 -16.80
N TYR A 1063 -11.77 10.23 -16.28
CA TYR A 1063 -10.34 10.04 -16.03
C TYR A 1063 -10.07 9.04 -14.90
N ASP A 1064 -10.83 9.05 -13.80
CA ASP A 1064 -10.66 8.14 -12.65
C ASP A 1064 -11.10 6.69 -12.97
N LEU A 1065 -11.98 6.46 -13.96
CA LEU A 1065 -12.55 5.13 -14.25
C LEU A 1065 -12.12 4.49 -15.58
N ARG A 1066 -11.62 5.27 -16.57
CA ARG A 1066 -11.26 4.74 -17.90
C ARG A 1066 -10.18 3.66 -17.80
N ASN A 1067 -10.41 2.53 -18.45
CA ASN A 1067 -9.50 1.39 -18.47
C ASN A 1067 -9.71 0.54 -19.75
N LEU A 1068 -8.93 -0.52 -19.94
CA LEU A 1068 -8.97 -1.36 -21.15
C LEU A 1068 -10.30 -2.11 -21.36
N GLY A 1069 -11.16 -2.24 -20.33
CA GLY A 1069 -12.51 -2.80 -20.48
C GLY A 1069 -12.56 -4.30 -20.64
N GLN A 1070 -11.55 -5.05 -20.16
CA GLN A 1070 -11.40 -6.48 -20.46
C GLN A 1070 -11.91 -7.40 -19.35
N THR A 1071 -11.47 -7.21 -18.10
CA THR A 1071 -11.98 -7.99 -16.96
C THR A 1071 -13.41 -7.56 -16.60
N SER A 1072 -14.12 -8.33 -15.77
CA SER A 1072 -15.46 -7.92 -15.34
C SER A 1072 -15.47 -6.63 -14.53
N ARG A 1073 -14.47 -6.42 -13.66
CA ARG A 1073 -14.30 -5.17 -12.91
C ARG A 1073 -14.01 -3.99 -13.84
N ASP A 1074 -13.18 -4.18 -14.86
CA ASP A 1074 -12.88 -3.19 -15.89
C ASP A 1074 -14.14 -2.76 -16.67
N ARG A 1075 -14.94 -3.74 -17.12
CA ARG A 1075 -16.23 -3.49 -17.78
C ARG A 1075 -17.20 -2.75 -16.86
N ALA A 1076 -17.22 -3.07 -15.57
CA ALA A 1076 -18.08 -2.41 -14.58
C ALA A 1076 -17.66 -0.96 -14.35
N LEU A 1077 -16.35 -0.68 -14.25
CA LEU A 1077 -15.77 0.66 -14.13
C LEU A 1077 -16.07 1.52 -15.38
N ASN A 1078 -15.77 1.02 -16.58
CA ASN A 1078 -16.03 1.73 -17.83
C ASN A 1078 -17.53 1.98 -18.03
N PHE A 1079 -18.39 1.01 -17.69
CA PHE A 1079 -19.84 1.20 -17.77
C PHE A 1079 -20.38 2.11 -16.67
N ALA A 1080 -19.76 2.17 -15.49
CA ALA A 1080 -20.12 3.12 -14.45
C ALA A 1080 -19.84 4.56 -14.89
N ALA A 1081 -18.77 4.81 -15.65
CA ALA A 1081 -18.58 6.10 -16.32
C ALA A 1081 -19.73 6.37 -17.30
N THR A 1082 -20.02 5.49 -18.26
CA THR A 1082 -21.17 5.64 -19.18
C THR A 1082 -22.47 5.95 -18.43
N ASN A 1083 -22.78 5.17 -17.39
CA ASN A 1083 -24.01 5.30 -16.61
C ASN A 1083 -24.01 6.60 -15.78
N THR A 1084 -22.85 7.14 -15.38
CA THR A 1084 -22.74 8.47 -14.76
C THR A 1084 -23.09 9.57 -15.75
N PHE A 1085 -22.56 9.53 -16.97
CA PHE A 1085 -22.93 10.46 -18.04
C PHE A 1085 -24.43 10.39 -18.37
N GLN A 1086 -25.01 9.19 -18.47
CA GLN A 1086 -26.45 9.02 -18.70
C GLN A 1086 -27.32 9.46 -17.50
N ALA A 1087 -26.78 9.45 -16.28
CA ALA A 1087 -27.49 9.83 -15.05
C ALA A 1087 -27.08 11.21 -14.50
N THR A 1088 -26.45 12.08 -15.30
CA THR A 1088 -25.83 13.37 -14.85
C THR A 1088 -26.75 14.20 -13.93
N SER A 1089 -28.04 14.32 -14.25
CA SER A 1089 -29.04 15.04 -13.44
C SER A 1089 -29.21 14.49 -12.02
N THR A 1090 -28.94 13.20 -11.78
CA THR A 1090 -29.00 12.55 -10.45
C THR A 1090 -27.93 13.09 -9.50
N PHE A 1091 -26.81 13.58 -10.03
CA PHE A 1091 -25.71 14.16 -9.25
C PHE A 1091 -25.79 15.68 -9.15
N ALA A 1092 -26.58 16.32 -10.01
CA ALA A 1092 -26.68 17.78 -10.09
C ALA A 1092 -27.17 18.40 -8.77
N GLU A 1093 -28.10 17.74 -8.04
CA GLU A 1093 -28.49 18.10 -6.66
C GLU A 1093 -27.28 18.16 -5.71
N ALA A 1094 -26.42 17.13 -5.74
CA ALA A 1094 -25.26 17.06 -4.86
C ALA A 1094 -24.22 18.13 -5.20
N ILE A 1095 -23.90 18.31 -6.48
CA ILE A 1095 -22.90 19.27 -6.96
C ILE A 1095 -23.39 20.71 -6.72
N ALA A 1096 -24.66 21.02 -7.05
CA ALA A 1096 -25.29 22.30 -6.74
C ALA A 1096 -25.35 22.59 -5.24
N SER A 1097 -25.44 21.55 -4.39
CA SER A 1097 -25.40 21.72 -2.94
C SER A 1097 -24.02 22.12 -2.40
N GLY A 1098 -22.98 22.28 -3.24
CA GLY A 1098 -21.61 22.58 -2.84
C GLY A 1098 -20.79 21.35 -2.47
N ARG A 1099 -21.09 20.17 -3.05
CA ARG A 1099 -20.33 18.93 -2.78
C ARG A 1099 -19.53 18.47 -3.98
N GLU A 1100 -18.31 18.04 -3.72
CA GLU A 1100 -17.40 17.44 -4.70
C GLU A 1100 -17.29 15.92 -4.51
N LEU A 1101 -16.79 15.23 -5.54
CA LEU A 1101 -16.54 13.80 -5.49
C LEU A 1101 -15.34 13.51 -4.56
N ASP A 1102 -15.56 12.67 -3.56
CA ASP A 1102 -14.57 12.19 -2.60
C ASP A 1102 -13.89 10.92 -3.15
N THR A 1103 -14.55 9.77 -2.94
CA THR A 1103 -14.07 8.43 -3.31
C THR A 1103 -14.97 7.74 -4.32
N ILE A 1104 -14.38 6.79 -5.05
CA ILE A 1104 -15.09 5.82 -5.89
C ILE A 1104 -14.75 4.41 -5.42
N GLU A 1105 -15.75 3.67 -4.94
CA GLU A 1105 -15.60 2.30 -4.45
C GLU A 1105 -16.29 1.32 -5.41
N VAL A 1106 -15.72 0.13 -5.60
CA VAL A 1106 -16.24 -0.90 -6.52
C VAL A 1106 -16.13 -2.29 -5.91
N ASP A 1107 -17.27 -2.81 -5.45
CA ASP A 1107 -17.42 -4.13 -4.83
C ASP A 1107 -18.13 -5.12 -5.76
N LYS A 1108 -17.97 -6.42 -5.54
CA LYS A 1108 -18.83 -7.43 -6.17
C LYS A 1108 -20.19 -7.41 -5.48
N SER A 1109 -21.28 -7.28 -6.24
CA SER A 1109 -22.61 -7.07 -5.66
C SER A 1109 -23.19 -8.37 -5.09
N PRO A 1110 -23.81 -8.35 -3.89
CA PRO A 1110 -24.62 -9.47 -3.40
C PRO A 1110 -25.99 -9.54 -4.09
N TYR A 1111 -26.41 -8.50 -4.82
CA TYR A 1111 -27.73 -8.40 -5.46
C TYR A 1111 -27.75 -9.01 -6.88
N CYS A 1112 -27.09 -10.15 -7.05
CA CYS A 1112 -26.98 -10.86 -8.32
C CYS A 1112 -27.94 -12.04 -8.45
N ARG A 1113 -28.34 -12.35 -9.69
CA ARG A 1113 -28.94 -13.65 -10.03
C ARG A 1113 -27.84 -14.70 -10.15
N ILE A 1114 -28.20 -15.97 -10.05
CA ILE A 1114 -27.28 -17.06 -10.40
C ILE A 1114 -26.88 -16.90 -11.88
N ASN A 1115 -25.58 -16.92 -12.15
CA ASN A 1115 -24.92 -16.63 -13.43
C ASN A 1115 -24.88 -15.15 -13.88
N SER A 1116 -25.36 -14.18 -13.08
CA SER A 1116 -25.03 -12.76 -13.28
C SER A 1116 -23.61 -12.45 -12.78
N ASP A 1117 -23.00 -11.39 -13.32
CA ASP A 1117 -21.70 -10.89 -12.90
C ASP A 1117 -21.84 -9.40 -12.58
N CYS A 1118 -22.38 -9.10 -11.39
CA CYS A 1118 -22.73 -7.74 -11.01
C CYS A 1118 -21.85 -7.13 -9.92
N TRP A 1119 -21.69 -5.81 -10.02
CA TRP A 1119 -20.78 -4.99 -9.26
C TRP A 1119 -21.53 -3.79 -8.68
N ASP A 1120 -21.32 -3.53 -7.39
CA ASP A 1120 -21.83 -2.34 -6.70
C ASP A 1120 -20.76 -1.24 -6.79
N VAL A 1121 -21.03 -0.20 -7.56
CA VAL A 1121 -20.18 0.99 -7.67
C VAL A 1121 -20.76 2.11 -6.81
N LYS A 1122 -19.95 2.67 -5.90
CA LYS A 1122 -20.34 3.77 -5.01
C LYS A 1122 -19.55 5.03 -5.37
N LEU A 1123 -20.25 6.14 -5.59
CA LEU A 1123 -19.68 7.49 -5.72
C LEU A 1123 -20.01 8.25 -4.43
N LYS A 1124 -19.01 8.57 -3.62
CA LYS A 1124 -19.15 9.33 -2.36
C LYS A 1124 -18.86 10.80 -2.65
N PHE A 1125 -19.72 11.70 -2.20
CA PHE A 1125 -19.55 13.15 -2.31
C PHE A 1125 -19.46 13.79 -0.93
N PHE A 1126 -18.54 14.73 -0.76
CA PHE A 1126 -18.30 15.46 0.49
C PHE A 1126 -18.36 16.97 0.26
N ASP A 1127 -18.51 17.73 1.34
CA ASP A 1127 -18.49 19.20 1.32
C ASP A 1127 -17.09 19.69 1.76
N PRO A 1128 -16.30 20.32 0.86
CA PRO A 1128 -14.96 20.77 1.19
C PRO A 1128 -14.93 22.04 2.06
N GLU A 1129 -16.00 22.85 2.07
CA GLU A 1129 -16.10 24.06 2.88
C GLU A 1129 -16.65 23.75 4.29
N ASN A 1130 -17.46 22.71 4.42
CA ASN A 1130 -18.09 22.28 5.66
C ASN A 1130 -17.87 20.79 5.95
N SER A 1131 -16.68 20.47 6.46
CA SER A 1131 -16.27 19.12 6.90
C SER A 1131 -17.03 18.53 8.11
N ARG A 1132 -18.17 19.12 8.50
CA ARG A 1132 -19.15 18.55 9.45
C ARG A 1132 -20.47 18.17 8.78
N ARG A 1133 -20.65 18.48 7.51
CA ARG A 1133 -21.86 18.18 6.73
C ARG A 1133 -21.78 16.74 6.21
N SER A 1134 -22.88 16.00 6.31
CA SER A 1134 -22.90 14.58 5.93
C SER A 1134 -22.58 14.37 4.44
N CYS A 1135 -21.76 13.37 4.18
CA CYS A 1135 -21.40 12.92 2.84
C CYS A 1135 -22.62 12.29 2.16
N LYS A 1136 -22.80 12.52 0.86
CA LYS A 1136 -23.87 11.89 0.06
C LYS A 1136 -23.25 10.75 -0.76
N VAL A 1137 -23.72 9.53 -0.56
CA VAL A 1137 -23.27 8.35 -1.33
C VAL A 1137 -24.33 8.01 -2.38
N PHE A 1138 -23.90 7.78 -3.61
CA PHE A 1138 -24.71 7.24 -4.70
C PHE A 1138 -24.21 5.84 -5.06
N ARG A 1139 -25.08 4.85 -5.18
CA ARG A 1139 -24.74 3.48 -5.59
C ARG A 1139 -25.49 3.02 -6.83
N PHE A 1140 -24.72 2.42 -7.73
CA PHE A 1140 -25.16 1.72 -8.93
C PHE A 1140 -24.87 0.24 -8.73
N THR A 1141 -25.77 -0.63 -9.15
CA THR A 1141 -25.47 -2.05 -9.31
C THR A 1141 -25.46 -2.34 -10.81
N ILE A 1142 -24.36 -2.87 -11.35
CA ILE A 1142 -24.13 -3.04 -12.79
C ILE A 1142 -23.82 -4.50 -13.07
N ASP A 1143 -24.60 -5.18 -13.92
CA ASP A 1143 -24.32 -6.54 -14.41
C ASP A 1143 -23.52 -6.47 -15.71
N VAL A 1144 -22.35 -7.11 -15.74
CA VAL A 1144 -21.40 -7.15 -16.87
C VAL A 1144 -21.24 -8.55 -17.47
N SER A 1145 -22.16 -9.47 -17.15
CA SER A 1145 -22.17 -10.84 -17.71
C SER A 1145 -22.35 -10.86 -19.23
N ASP A 1146 -23.09 -9.89 -19.77
CA ASP A 1146 -23.41 -9.76 -21.20
C ASP A 1146 -22.50 -8.76 -21.94
N ARG A 1147 -22.52 -8.79 -23.29
CA ARG A 1147 -21.71 -7.85 -24.13
C ARG A 1147 -22.05 -6.38 -23.86
N ILE A 1148 -23.31 -6.12 -23.56
CA ILE A 1148 -23.86 -4.80 -23.23
C ILE A 1148 -24.21 -4.87 -21.75
N PRO A 1149 -23.42 -4.24 -20.85
CA PRO A 1149 -23.75 -4.24 -19.44
C PRO A 1149 -25.07 -3.52 -19.15
N VAL A 1150 -25.67 -3.81 -18.01
CA VAL A 1150 -26.98 -3.26 -17.62
C VAL A 1150 -27.00 -2.81 -16.16
N THR A 1151 -27.63 -1.66 -15.89
CA THR A 1151 -27.84 -1.15 -14.53
C THR A 1151 -29.04 -1.86 -13.90
N LEU A 1152 -28.81 -2.54 -12.78
CA LEU A 1152 -29.82 -3.31 -12.04
C LEU A 1152 -30.63 -2.40 -11.12
N GLY A 1153 -31.65 -1.76 -11.68
CA GLY A 1153 -32.61 -0.92 -10.98
C GLY A 1153 -32.13 0.51 -10.73
N ASN A 1154 -32.96 1.30 -10.05
CA ASN A 1154 -32.70 2.73 -9.86
C ASN A 1154 -31.52 2.97 -8.90
N VAL A 1155 -30.70 3.97 -9.25
CA VAL A 1155 -29.65 4.56 -8.42
C VAL A 1155 -30.14 4.72 -6.98
N LYS A 1156 -29.33 4.30 -6.01
CA LYS A 1156 -29.61 4.51 -4.58
C LYS A 1156 -28.78 5.67 -4.10
N SER A 1157 -29.39 6.62 -3.39
CA SER A 1157 -28.64 7.66 -2.69
C SER A 1157 -29.03 7.71 -1.22
N TRP A 1158 -28.05 7.99 -0.36
CA TRP A 1158 -28.24 8.20 1.07
C TRP A 1158 -27.15 9.12 1.62
N SER A 1159 -27.36 9.66 2.82
CA SER A 1159 -26.34 10.43 3.53
C SER A 1159 -25.66 9.57 4.58
N VAL A 1160 -24.35 9.74 4.74
CA VAL A 1160 -23.53 9.06 5.75
C VAL A 1160 -22.92 10.12 6.68
N PRO A 1161 -22.94 9.92 8.01
CA PRO A 1161 -22.10 10.70 8.92
C PRO A 1161 -20.61 10.61 8.55
N ILE A 1162 -19.84 11.60 9.00
CA ILE A 1162 -18.37 11.54 8.95
C ILE A 1162 -17.88 10.84 10.22
#